data_AF-A0A0G3LZ55-F1
#
_entry.id   AF-A0A0G3LZ55-F1
#
_cell.length_a   1.000
_cell.length_b   1.000
_cell.length_c   1.000
_cell.angle_alpha   90.00
_cell.angle_beta   90.00
_cell.angle_gamma   90.00
#
_symmetry.space_group_name_H-M   'P 1'
#
loop_
_entity.id
_entity.type
_entity.pdbx_description
1 polymer ?
#
loop_
_entity_poly.entity_id
_entity_poly.type
_entity_poly.pdbx_seq_one_letter_code
_entity_poly.pdbx_strand_id
1 'polypeptide(L)'
;MKKNTIAVILLTAFWGHALNGQSSAGADVAKSYVGDINQIFPAAPTSNNLMKFEEVPVSYYTGIPDISIPLFNISTSNSKVPINIQLKYHPLNAKPDDKASETGLGWSLIAGGTISRTIRGGGVDEKDRTIAFSSPPKSKFGIYNHIYNPTYKLLNNEPVNMDDYTFFAGLGRYDTEYDLFQYNFMGYSGRFYIVKDAAGNYKAEKLDRNNLQIRFENNTTGEVTFFTIIDDKGIKYIFSPMEKSQKSITNTKTGLTTGIGNIDGNEEIDDYWASFHLTKITDQNNVALALFKYELSSLVKFEEPTTRTFRVAKDVYYYNTSQNTSGTQQNPDGNMPGAIESQTVYNTTNTKLLTSIEIVDKGIVYLNYEKGRQDSNYIQPAELYKLKSIQSNYLGQNITNYTEKYTFDYGYTDTYYQHNTPLAVLKKMILNKITKISPNNQNQEYTLEYYKTGGVLSKDNWGYYKANTSDIKNDVIKSITYPTKGKVVFDFGTNDYSHYYSGGSGSMYPIQGYLTKQERQFSVHFGSFDADKQSFFTVNSPQTVKLHAMIGNLIYYNWIFKIYKKISDNNFVEVYEKGDGNQTCNIPQPPYCEVSTVNPDGVIISDYLVDLYLEPGTYYASLTGSYYPSIPEDITDTFSVTTKEDVFVNETKRNGGGLRINNIQYFDTPVSPTPSKEFMYDYRDINTPQKSSGSLVFPEPVLSYSDSYSYRNKVNNADIVYSANFDIKTDYNILPFQKTQGSDVGYKYVTVKQIVRGNNNAITDNGSTVYTFRSPLDFPNQGSLALQPPIMPIPNLDYLRGQLVSEKKYNSSGQLLSEINTNYSVTEIEKNDGIKLQDNFYRNSVGEYFIYNSYQELFFHAGAVQLTTPYKNYEKFGITLPSKKTETSYFYENGVQSSVTSTTNNTYNSFDYPSLSMQFLPDGSTTTTNYLYATEKNNQKLINANMIGIPLETGVTQKLNNLVAEKTIAKTEVIYDPSTSSLFPDAVMGLNTQTNAMETKIKYDKYDSKGNLEEYTLKEGTPVTIIWGYNKTLPIAKIEGVRMSDIQQSSIMSIVNASDADASAAPNNDESALLSALDIFRKTAVPRALITTYTYDPLVGVRSIIQPSGVKELYFYDTENRIKEIKQETRDAGGNVSYKILKEYQYHFKN
;
A
#
# COMPACT_ATOMS: atom_id res chain seq x y z
N MET A 1 13.96 22.63 -60.55
CA MET A 1 13.41 21.53 -61.39
C MET A 1 13.21 20.34 -60.46
N LYS A 2 12.04 20.17 -59.84
CA LYS A 2 10.86 19.37 -60.26
C LYS A 2 11.10 17.85 -60.44
N LYS A 3 10.53 17.11 -59.47
CA LYS A 3 9.81 15.80 -59.53
C LYS A 3 10.60 14.48 -59.69
N ASN A 4 10.58 13.64 -58.64
CA ASN A 4 9.83 12.35 -58.54
C ASN A 4 10.10 11.71 -57.15
N THR A 5 9.20 11.73 -56.15
CA THR A 5 8.06 10.82 -55.84
C THR A 5 8.41 9.50 -55.10
N ILE A 6 8.32 9.54 -53.75
CA ILE A 6 7.67 8.59 -52.80
C ILE A 6 8.14 7.10 -52.67
N ALA A 7 8.30 6.68 -51.40
CA ALA A 7 8.53 5.35 -50.79
C ALA A 7 10.02 4.99 -50.65
N VAL A 8 10.59 4.74 -49.47
CA VAL A 8 10.14 3.86 -48.36
C VAL A 8 9.72 4.61 -47.09
N ILE A 9 8.57 4.18 -46.58
CA ILE A 9 7.89 4.60 -45.36
C ILE A 9 8.55 3.90 -44.16
N LEU A 10 9.01 4.72 -43.20
CA LEU A 10 9.01 4.47 -41.75
C LEU A 10 9.49 3.09 -41.28
N LEU A 11 10.81 2.94 -41.19
CA LEU A 11 11.43 2.29 -40.04
C LEU A 11 12.04 3.40 -39.18
N THR A 12 11.61 3.44 -37.93
CA THR A 12 12.20 4.17 -36.79
C THR A 12 12.15 5.71 -36.82
N ALA A 13 10.96 6.25 -36.57
CA ALA A 13 10.74 7.48 -35.80
C ALA A 13 9.47 7.22 -34.99
N PHE A 14 9.50 6.75 -33.75
CA PHE A 14 10.31 7.13 -32.61
C PHE A 14 10.67 5.89 -31.76
N TRP A 15 11.94 5.74 -31.39
CA TRP A 15 12.27 5.24 -30.05
C TRP A 15 11.61 6.18 -29.06
N GLY A 16 11.06 5.61 -27.98
CA GLY A 16 10.19 6.26 -27.04
C GLY A 16 10.56 7.70 -26.70
N HIS A 17 9.56 8.53 -26.48
CA HIS A 17 9.74 9.64 -25.59
C HIS A 17 10.23 9.10 -24.24
N ALA A 18 11.55 9.09 -24.05
CA ALA A 18 12.14 9.60 -22.84
C ALA A 18 11.75 11.09 -22.77
N LEU A 19 10.50 11.35 -22.41
CA LEU A 19 10.17 12.55 -21.65
C LEU A 19 10.39 12.16 -20.20
N ASN A 20 11.51 12.62 -19.63
CA ASN A 20 11.53 12.97 -18.22
C ASN A 20 10.54 14.14 -18.04
N GLY A 21 9.27 13.80 -17.94
CA GLY A 21 8.27 14.56 -17.21
C GLY A 21 7.75 13.61 -16.15
N GLN A 22 7.76 14.02 -14.88
CA GLN A 22 7.13 13.31 -13.78
C GLN A 22 5.66 13.06 -14.13
N SER A 23 5.35 11.96 -14.80
CA SER A 23 3.98 11.50 -15.00
C SER A 23 3.57 10.76 -13.73
N SER A 24 2.49 11.26 -13.12
CA SER A 24 1.77 10.68 -12.00
C SER A 24 1.82 9.15 -11.99
N ALA A 25 2.16 8.60 -10.83
CA ALA A 25 2.18 7.19 -10.51
C ALA A 25 0.92 6.46 -11.01
N GLY A 26 1.12 5.27 -11.58
CA GLY A 26 0.09 4.23 -11.72
C GLY A 26 -0.94 4.46 -12.81
N ALA A 27 -1.08 3.49 -13.73
CA ALA A 27 -2.31 3.35 -14.47
C ALA A 27 -3.44 3.07 -13.46
N ASP A 28 -4.29 4.08 -13.24
CA ASP A 28 -5.47 4.03 -12.37
C ASP A 28 -6.51 3.05 -12.93
N VAL A 29 -6.30 1.76 -12.67
CA VAL A 29 -7.38 0.78 -12.58
C VAL A 29 -7.63 0.57 -11.10
N ALA A 30 -8.74 1.11 -10.65
CA ALA A 30 -9.23 1.02 -9.29
C ALA A 30 -9.40 -0.46 -8.90
N LYS A 31 -8.53 -0.96 -8.02
CA LYS A 31 -8.58 -2.33 -7.51
C LYS A 31 -9.51 -2.38 -6.29
N SER A 32 -10.27 -3.46 -6.18
CA SER A 32 -11.27 -3.64 -5.11
C SER A 32 -10.68 -4.50 -3.99
N TYR A 33 -10.92 -4.08 -2.74
CA TYR A 33 -10.34 -4.65 -1.54
C TYR A 33 -11.43 -5.00 -0.50
N VAL A 34 -11.46 -6.25 -0.04
CA VAL A 34 -12.41 -6.79 0.96
C VAL A 34 -11.65 -7.74 1.90
N GLY A 35 -11.98 -7.99 3.17
CA GLY A 35 -12.99 -7.53 4.12
C GLY A 35 -12.96 -8.55 5.29
N ASP A 36 -13.01 -8.04 6.52
CA ASP A 36 -13.05 -8.73 7.83
C ASP A 36 -11.80 -9.51 8.32
N ILE A 37 -11.22 -9.11 9.47
CA ILE A 37 -9.81 -9.40 9.89
C ILE A 37 -9.71 -10.39 11.06
N ASN A 38 -10.81 -10.72 11.74
CA ASN A 38 -10.68 -11.38 13.05
C ASN A 38 -10.12 -12.82 12.99
N GLN A 39 -9.96 -13.41 11.80
CA GLN A 39 -9.21 -14.66 11.56
C GLN A 39 -8.41 -14.65 10.25
N ILE A 40 -7.80 -13.52 9.88
CA ILE A 40 -6.92 -13.43 8.70
C ILE A 40 -5.48 -13.80 9.08
N PHE A 41 -4.92 -14.75 8.32
CA PHE A 41 -3.59 -15.29 8.59
C PHE A 41 -2.61 -14.95 7.45
N PRO A 42 -1.83 -13.85 7.57
CA PRO A 42 -0.94 -13.41 6.51
C PRO A 42 0.30 -14.30 6.36
N ALA A 43 1.00 -14.13 5.24
CA ALA A 43 2.30 -14.75 4.94
C ALA A 43 3.46 -14.13 5.76
N ALA A 44 4.70 -14.55 5.48
CA ALA A 44 5.87 -14.01 6.18
C ALA A 44 6.01 -12.49 5.97
N PRO A 45 6.67 -11.76 6.90
CA PRO A 45 6.78 -10.30 6.83
C PRO A 45 7.34 -9.76 5.51
N THR A 46 8.28 -10.44 4.86
CA THR A 46 8.82 -10.03 3.55
C THR A 46 7.74 -10.00 2.47
N SER A 47 6.97 -11.09 2.33
CA SER A 47 5.86 -11.20 1.38
C SER A 47 4.74 -10.21 1.70
N ASN A 48 4.39 -10.07 2.99
CA ASN A 48 3.36 -9.15 3.46
C ASN A 48 3.71 -7.68 3.18
N ASN A 49 4.97 -7.28 3.43
CA ASN A 49 5.44 -5.92 3.16
C ASN A 49 5.36 -5.58 1.66
N LEU A 50 5.62 -6.55 0.77
CA LEU A 50 5.45 -6.38 -0.67
C LEU A 50 3.98 -6.22 -1.07
N MET A 51 3.07 -6.96 -0.43
CA MET A 51 1.63 -6.83 -0.69
C MET A 51 1.10 -5.44 -0.30
N LYS A 52 1.74 -4.72 0.63
CA LYS A 52 1.34 -3.35 0.99
C LYS A 52 1.28 -2.39 -0.22
N PHE A 53 2.19 -2.54 -1.19
CA PHE A 53 2.18 -1.73 -2.41
C PHE A 53 0.99 -2.02 -3.33
N GLU A 54 0.42 -3.23 -3.23
CA GLU A 54 -0.87 -3.54 -3.83
C GLU A 54 -2.01 -2.98 -2.98
N GLU A 55 -2.00 -3.20 -1.66
CA GLU A 55 -3.08 -2.77 -0.78
C GLU A 55 -3.28 -1.26 -0.78
N VAL A 56 -2.21 -0.48 -0.60
CA VAL A 56 -2.25 0.98 -0.54
C VAL A 56 -1.36 1.55 -1.65
N PRO A 57 -1.92 1.89 -2.82
CA PRO A 57 -1.12 2.43 -3.91
C PRO A 57 -0.56 3.81 -3.57
N VAL A 58 0.61 4.07 -4.14
CA VAL A 58 1.26 5.39 -4.18
C VAL A 58 0.40 6.33 -5.03
N SER A 59 -0.14 7.39 -4.43
CA SER A 59 -0.97 8.37 -5.12
C SER A 59 -1.12 9.65 -4.30
N TYR A 60 -1.38 10.78 -4.98
CA TYR A 60 -1.82 12.01 -4.31
C TYR A 60 -3.13 11.81 -3.54
N TYR A 61 -4.02 10.96 -4.04
CA TYR A 61 -5.31 10.63 -3.41
C TYR A 61 -5.16 10.02 -2.00
N THR A 62 -4.16 9.14 -1.82
CA THR A 62 -3.85 8.49 -0.54
C THR A 62 -2.84 9.29 0.29
N GLY A 63 -2.13 10.23 -0.34
CA GLY A 63 -1.05 11.01 0.28
C GLY A 63 0.28 10.26 0.41
N ILE A 64 0.41 9.08 -0.21
CA ILE A 64 1.60 8.24 -0.15
C ILE A 64 2.55 8.58 -1.32
N PRO A 65 3.83 8.95 -1.05
CA PRO A 65 4.82 9.26 -2.10
C PRO A 65 5.54 8.00 -2.65
N ASP A 66 6.05 8.05 -3.88
CA ASP A 66 6.93 6.99 -4.43
C ASP A 66 8.36 7.21 -3.93
N ILE A 67 8.85 6.32 -3.06
CA ILE A 67 10.22 6.36 -2.55
C ILE A 67 10.93 5.09 -3.02
N SER A 68 11.94 5.24 -3.86
CA SER A 68 12.68 4.10 -4.41
C SER A 68 14.16 4.41 -4.65
N ILE A 69 14.99 3.36 -4.61
CA ILE A 69 16.40 3.40 -4.94
C ILE A 69 16.64 2.34 -6.03
N PRO A 70 16.81 2.74 -7.30
CA PRO A 70 17.09 1.80 -8.39
C PRO A 70 18.50 1.21 -8.23
N LEU A 71 18.64 -0.09 -8.46
CA LEU A 71 19.92 -0.80 -8.36
C LEU A 71 20.40 -1.30 -9.73
N PHE A 72 19.55 -2.08 -10.43
CA PHE A 72 19.83 -2.61 -11.76
C PHE A 72 18.59 -2.54 -12.66
N ASN A 73 18.79 -2.34 -13.96
CA ASN A 73 17.77 -2.50 -14.98
C ASN A 73 18.39 -3.25 -16.17
N ILE A 74 18.10 -4.53 -16.29
CA ILE A 74 18.71 -5.41 -17.30
C ILE A 74 17.61 -5.95 -18.20
N SER A 75 17.60 -5.53 -19.46
CA SER A 75 16.67 -6.09 -20.46
C SER A 75 16.91 -7.58 -20.67
N THR A 76 15.87 -8.40 -20.77
CA THR A 76 16.00 -9.79 -21.24
C THR A 76 16.24 -9.83 -22.76
N SER A 77 16.26 -11.00 -23.39
CA SER A 77 16.25 -11.12 -24.86
C SER A 77 14.98 -10.50 -25.47
N ASN A 78 13.88 -10.43 -24.71
CA ASN A 78 12.72 -9.62 -25.03
C ASN A 78 12.83 -8.24 -24.35
N SER A 79 13.14 -7.21 -25.13
CA SER A 79 13.29 -5.83 -24.63
C SER A 79 12.04 -5.25 -23.94
N LYS A 80 10.87 -5.84 -24.16
CA LYS A 80 9.62 -5.46 -23.48
C LYS A 80 9.48 -6.06 -22.09
N VAL A 81 10.38 -6.96 -21.68
CA VAL A 81 10.40 -7.60 -20.37
C VAL A 81 11.77 -7.36 -19.71
N PRO A 82 12.04 -6.13 -19.21
CA PRO A 82 13.25 -5.85 -18.46
C PRO A 82 13.17 -6.35 -17.02
N ILE A 83 14.29 -6.86 -16.49
CA ILE A 83 14.46 -7.17 -15.07
C ILE A 83 14.88 -5.89 -14.35
N ASN A 84 13.92 -5.25 -13.69
CA ASN A 84 14.14 -4.09 -12.84
C ASN A 84 14.37 -4.55 -11.40
N ILE A 85 15.55 -4.25 -10.86
CA ILE A 85 15.93 -4.54 -9.48
C ILE A 85 16.06 -3.21 -8.74
N GLN A 86 15.22 -3.01 -7.73
CA GLN A 86 15.20 -1.76 -6.97
C GLN A 86 14.71 -2.00 -5.54
N LEU A 87 15.12 -1.14 -4.63
CA LEU A 87 14.50 -1.05 -3.31
C LEU A 87 13.32 -0.07 -3.38
N LYS A 88 12.17 -0.47 -2.85
CA LYS A 88 11.02 0.42 -2.65
C LYS A 88 10.70 0.55 -1.18
N TYR A 89 10.33 1.76 -0.76
CA TYR A 89 9.91 2.05 0.61
C TYR A 89 8.42 2.37 0.65
N HIS A 90 7.71 1.78 1.62
CA HIS A 90 6.32 2.10 1.90
C HIS A 90 6.16 2.64 3.33
N PRO A 91 5.72 3.90 3.54
CA PRO A 91 5.71 4.52 4.88
C PRO A 91 4.73 3.86 5.86
N LEU A 92 3.70 3.17 5.36
CA LEU A 92 2.76 2.43 6.22
C LEU A 92 3.27 1.05 6.70
N ASN A 93 4.51 0.67 6.36
CA ASN A 93 5.20 -0.53 6.86
C ASN A 93 6.17 -0.18 8.02
N ALA A 94 5.87 0.87 8.78
CA ALA A 94 6.65 1.37 9.91
C ALA A 94 5.83 1.54 11.20
N LYS A 95 4.66 0.87 11.31
CA LYS A 95 3.82 0.85 12.51
C LYS A 95 4.53 0.18 13.71
N PRO A 96 3.98 0.31 14.93
CA PRO A 96 4.47 -0.43 16.09
C PRO A 96 4.60 -1.94 15.84
N ASP A 97 3.58 -2.52 15.24
CA ASP A 97 3.44 -3.98 15.11
C ASP A 97 4.10 -4.53 13.82
N ASP A 98 4.59 -3.64 12.93
CA ASP A 98 5.24 -4.01 11.67
C ASP A 98 6.65 -4.57 11.89
N LYS A 99 7.02 -5.53 11.05
CA LYS A 99 8.26 -6.30 11.16
C LYS A 99 9.16 -6.02 9.94
N ALA A 100 10.45 -5.83 10.21
CA ALA A 100 11.42 -5.50 9.15
C ALA A 100 11.69 -6.70 8.23
N SER A 101 11.74 -6.44 6.91
CA SER A 101 12.20 -7.44 5.93
C SER A 101 13.71 -7.68 6.07
N GLU A 102 14.25 -8.58 5.24
CA GLU A 102 15.69 -8.75 5.05
C GLU A 102 16.41 -7.50 4.51
N THR A 103 15.65 -6.49 4.05
CA THR A 103 16.16 -5.17 3.60
C THR A 103 15.86 -4.02 4.56
N GLY A 104 15.30 -4.32 5.74
CA GLY A 104 15.00 -3.33 6.78
C GLY A 104 13.54 -2.89 6.82
N LEU A 105 13.17 -2.15 7.87
CA LEU A 105 11.81 -1.68 8.12
C LEU A 105 11.35 -0.74 6.99
N GLY A 106 10.14 -0.98 6.50
CA GLY A 106 9.51 -0.24 5.41
C GLY A 106 10.10 -0.50 4.01
N TRP A 107 11.28 -1.11 3.90
CA TRP A 107 11.93 -1.43 2.63
C TRP A 107 11.58 -2.84 2.14
N SER A 108 11.38 -2.94 0.83
CA SER A 108 11.21 -4.20 0.11
C SER A 108 12.08 -4.23 -1.13
N LEU A 109 12.74 -5.36 -1.38
CA LEU A 109 13.45 -5.60 -2.62
C LEU A 109 12.47 -6.02 -3.71
N ILE A 110 12.35 -5.19 -4.74
CA ILE A 110 11.62 -5.52 -5.97
C ILE A 110 12.61 -6.15 -6.94
N ALA A 111 12.66 -7.48 -6.97
CA ALA A 111 13.60 -8.25 -7.80
C ALA A 111 12.98 -9.54 -8.35
N GLY A 112 11.67 -9.54 -8.60
CA GLY A 112 10.90 -10.71 -9.01
C GLY A 112 9.41 -10.50 -8.81
N GLY A 113 8.75 -11.50 -8.22
CA GLY A 113 7.32 -11.46 -7.96
C GLY A 113 6.88 -12.50 -6.94
N THR A 114 5.77 -12.23 -6.26
CA THR A 114 5.22 -13.12 -5.23
C THR A 114 3.70 -13.21 -5.36
N ILE A 115 3.16 -14.41 -5.13
CA ILE A 115 1.75 -14.66 -4.85
C ILE A 115 1.66 -15.05 -3.37
N SER A 116 1.02 -14.23 -2.55
CA SER A 116 0.75 -14.47 -1.14
C SER A 116 -0.64 -15.10 -0.96
N ARG A 117 -0.77 -16.04 -0.02
CA ARG A 117 -2.02 -16.69 0.37
C ARG A 117 -2.41 -16.24 1.77
N THR A 118 -3.65 -15.82 1.92
CA THR A 118 -4.29 -15.45 3.19
C THR A 118 -5.38 -16.45 3.50
N ILE A 119 -5.25 -17.14 4.64
CA ILE A 119 -6.23 -18.16 5.05
C ILE A 119 -7.51 -17.49 5.56
N ARG A 120 -8.68 -18.02 5.14
CA ARG A 120 -10.03 -17.56 5.53
C ARG A 120 -10.88 -18.75 6.00
N GLY A 121 -12.09 -18.49 6.53
CA GLY A 121 -13.08 -19.56 6.84
C GLY A 121 -12.73 -20.55 7.97
N GLY A 122 -11.55 -20.42 8.60
CA GLY A 122 -11.15 -21.18 9.79
C GLY A 122 -10.35 -22.46 9.51
N GLY A 123 -10.00 -22.74 8.25
CA GLY A 123 -9.23 -23.91 7.83
C GLY A 123 -8.44 -23.64 6.55
N VAL A 124 -7.67 -24.63 6.09
CA VAL A 124 -6.95 -24.55 4.80
C VAL A 124 -7.79 -25.28 3.76
N ASP A 125 -8.10 -24.64 2.63
CA ASP A 125 -9.08 -25.12 1.64
C ASP A 125 -8.97 -26.62 1.27
N GLU A 126 -7.74 -27.12 1.10
CA GLU A 126 -7.43 -28.49 0.64
C GLU A 126 -7.28 -29.54 1.74
N LYS A 127 -7.36 -29.16 3.03
CA LYS A 127 -7.03 -30.05 4.15
C LYS A 127 -8.24 -30.41 5.00
N ASP A 128 -8.41 -31.70 5.23
CA ASP A 128 -9.24 -32.21 6.30
C ASP A 128 -8.40 -32.44 7.55
N ARG A 129 -8.92 -32.07 8.72
CA ARG A 129 -8.24 -32.21 10.01
C ARG A 129 -9.10 -32.98 10.97
N THR A 130 -8.49 -33.81 11.82
CA THR A 130 -9.18 -34.41 12.98
C THR A 130 -8.52 -33.92 14.26
N ILE A 131 -9.29 -33.25 15.11
CA ILE A 131 -8.83 -32.82 16.43
C ILE A 131 -8.92 -34.04 17.36
N ALA A 132 -7.84 -34.84 17.42
CA ALA A 132 -7.82 -36.14 18.10
C ALA A 132 -8.06 -36.08 19.62
N PHE A 133 -7.74 -34.96 20.28
CA PHE A 133 -7.87 -34.77 21.73
C PHE A 133 -9.12 -33.99 22.14
N SER A 134 -10.06 -33.71 21.22
CA SER A 134 -11.40 -33.29 21.62
C SER A 134 -12.24 -34.51 22.00
N SER A 135 -13.18 -34.37 22.93
CA SER A 135 -14.10 -35.44 23.32
C SER A 135 -15.53 -35.10 22.89
N PRO A 136 -16.07 -35.71 21.81
CA PRO A 136 -15.38 -36.65 20.91
C PRO A 136 -14.45 -35.94 19.90
N PRO A 137 -13.58 -36.70 19.18
CA PRO A 137 -12.74 -36.14 18.12
C PRO A 137 -13.55 -35.39 17.07
N LYS A 138 -13.27 -34.10 16.88
CA LYS A 138 -13.99 -33.25 15.92
C LYS A 138 -13.21 -33.21 14.61
N SER A 139 -13.81 -33.72 13.54
CA SER A 139 -13.29 -33.52 12.18
C SER A 139 -13.62 -32.10 11.72
N LYS A 140 -12.67 -31.43 11.06
CA LYS A 140 -12.85 -30.20 10.29
C LYS A 140 -12.57 -30.52 8.82
N PHE A 141 -13.39 -30.03 7.89
CA PHE A 141 -13.28 -30.32 6.47
C PHE A 141 -13.01 -29.05 5.66
N GLY A 142 -11.95 -29.07 4.86
CA GLY A 142 -11.62 -27.98 3.94
C GLY A 142 -12.70 -27.81 2.87
N ILE A 143 -12.81 -26.60 2.31
CA ILE A 143 -13.89 -26.26 1.37
C ILE A 143 -13.83 -27.05 0.06
N TYR A 144 -12.66 -27.59 -0.32
CA TYR A 144 -12.53 -28.43 -1.52
C TYR A 144 -13.13 -29.83 -1.35
N ASN A 145 -13.42 -30.28 -0.12
CA ASN A 145 -14.02 -31.58 0.11
C ASN A 145 -15.55 -31.54 -0.06
N HIS A 146 -16.03 -31.49 -1.31
CA HIS A 146 -17.47 -31.39 -1.61
C HIS A 146 -18.33 -32.58 -1.12
N ILE A 147 -17.70 -33.70 -0.72
CA ILE A 147 -18.39 -34.87 -0.18
C ILE A 147 -18.78 -34.61 1.27
N TYR A 148 -17.83 -34.14 2.09
CA TYR A 148 -18.01 -33.98 3.53
C TYR A 148 -18.23 -32.55 3.98
N ASN A 149 -17.89 -31.56 3.15
CA ASN A 149 -18.19 -30.15 3.32
C ASN A 149 -19.27 -29.70 2.32
N PRO A 150 -20.53 -29.52 2.75
CA PRO A 150 -21.62 -29.11 1.88
C PRO A 150 -21.67 -27.59 1.62
N THR A 151 -20.73 -26.78 2.11
CA THR A 151 -20.68 -25.32 1.85
C THR A 151 -20.72 -25.02 0.36
N TYR A 152 -20.01 -25.81 -0.47
CA TYR A 152 -20.05 -25.67 -1.94
C TYR A 152 -21.48 -25.78 -2.50
N LYS A 153 -22.30 -26.70 -1.96
CA LYS A 153 -23.69 -26.86 -2.41
C LYS A 153 -24.50 -25.59 -2.12
N LEU A 154 -24.31 -25.01 -0.93
CA LEU A 154 -24.98 -23.75 -0.56
C LEU A 154 -24.53 -22.59 -1.46
N LEU A 155 -23.23 -22.50 -1.78
CA LEU A 155 -22.71 -21.50 -2.73
C LEU A 155 -23.40 -21.59 -4.11
N ASN A 156 -23.68 -22.80 -4.58
CA ASN A 156 -24.27 -23.09 -5.89
C ASN A 156 -25.80 -23.26 -5.90
N ASN A 157 -26.49 -22.92 -4.81
CA ASN A 157 -27.95 -23.09 -4.66
C ASN A 157 -28.42 -24.56 -4.81
N GLU A 158 -27.57 -25.52 -4.47
CA GLU A 158 -27.94 -26.93 -4.43
C GLU A 158 -28.60 -27.30 -3.08
N PRO A 159 -29.48 -28.32 -3.05
CA PRO A 159 -30.14 -28.76 -1.82
C PRO A 159 -29.15 -29.25 -0.76
N VAL A 160 -29.30 -28.77 0.48
CA VAL A 160 -28.56 -29.19 1.67
C VAL A 160 -29.56 -29.39 2.82
N ASN A 161 -29.32 -30.36 3.70
CA ASN A 161 -30.02 -30.40 4.98
C ASN A 161 -29.57 -29.20 5.83
N MET A 162 -30.37 -28.14 5.84
CA MET A 162 -30.01 -26.89 6.48
C MET A 162 -29.82 -27.05 7.99
N ASP A 163 -30.61 -27.90 8.63
CA ASP A 163 -30.49 -28.16 10.06
C ASP A 163 -29.11 -28.76 10.42
N ASP A 164 -28.69 -29.79 9.67
CA ASP A 164 -27.36 -30.38 9.86
C ASP A 164 -26.24 -29.39 9.51
N TYR A 165 -26.40 -28.65 8.40
CA TYR A 165 -25.39 -27.69 7.97
C TYR A 165 -25.16 -26.61 9.01
N THR A 166 -26.23 -25.95 9.45
CA THR A 166 -26.16 -24.85 10.43
C THR A 166 -25.63 -25.31 11.78
N PHE A 167 -25.93 -26.55 12.18
CA PHE A 167 -25.36 -27.16 13.37
C PHE A 167 -23.85 -27.40 13.24
N PHE A 168 -23.41 -28.10 12.18
CA PHE A 168 -22.01 -28.46 12.01
C PHE A 168 -21.11 -27.27 11.65
N ALA A 169 -21.60 -26.35 10.81
CA ALA A 169 -20.90 -25.10 10.52
C ALA A 169 -20.69 -24.27 11.81
N GLY A 170 -21.70 -24.20 12.68
CA GLY A 170 -21.58 -23.57 14.00
C GLY A 170 -20.56 -24.21 14.94
N LEU A 171 -20.31 -25.51 14.79
CA LEU A 171 -19.24 -26.22 15.51
C LEU A 171 -17.84 -26.02 14.90
N GLY A 172 -17.73 -25.23 13.82
CA GLY A 172 -16.47 -25.05 13.08
C GLY A 172 -16.02 -26.31 12.33
N ARG A 173 -16.95 -27.19 11.97
CA ARG A 173 -16.67 -28.44 11.23
C ARG A 173 -16.38 -28.20 9.75
N TYR A 174 -16.92 -27.12 9.19
CA TYR A 174 -16.77 -26.79 7.78
C TYR A 174 -15.99 -25.50 7.65
N ASP A 175 -15.00 -25.52 6.77
CA ASP A 175 -14.43 -24.31 6.21
C ASP A 175 -15.47 -23.67 5.27
N THR A 176 -15.81 -22.41 5.52
CA THR A 176 -16.96 -21.75 4.88
C THR A 176 -16.58 -20.71 3.83
N GLU A 177 -15.30 -20.41 3.67
CA GLU A 177 -14.78 -19.40 2.76
C GLU A 177 -13.59 -19.94 1.97
N TYR A 178 -13.33 -19.37 0.80
CA TYR A 178 -12.11 -19.70 0.05
C TYR A 178 -10.94 -18.83 0.51
N ASP A 179 -9.75 -19.41 0.47
CA ASP A 179 -8.52 -18.67 0.72
C ASP A 179 -8.25 -17.60 -0.34
N LEU A 180 -7.78 -16.44 0.10
CA LEU A 180 -7.47 -15.30 -0.76
C LEU A 180 -6.02 -15.36 -1.23
N PHE A 181 -5.82 -15.40 -2.54
CA PHE A 181 -4.51 -15.24 -3.17
C PHE A 181 -4.35 -13.79 -3.69
N GLN A 182 -3.20 -13.18 -3.39
CA GLN A 182 -2.83 -11.84 -3.83
C GLN A 182 -1.48 -11.92 -4.54
N TYR A 183 -1.32 -11.27 -5.69
CA TYR A 183 -0.07 -11.27 -6.43
C TYR A 183 0.48 -9.86 -6.64
N ASN A 184 1.81 -9.74 -6.63
CA ASN A 184 2.55 -8.56 -7.04
C ASN A 184 3.84 -9.00 -7.76
N PHE A 185 3.96 -8.68 -9.05
CA PHE A 185 5.13 -9.03 -9.86
C PHE A 185 5.22 -8.14 -11.09
N MET A 186 6.43 -7.71 -11.48
CA MET A 186 6.69 -7.07 -12.79
C MET A 186 5.71 -5.92 -13.17
N GLY A 187 5.19 -5.18 -12.19
CA GLY A 187 4.20 -4.10 -12.39
C GLY A 187 2.73 -4.56 -12.42
N TYR A 188 2.47 -5.86 -12.38
CA TYR A 188 1.15 -6.44 -12.19
C TYR A 188 0.85 -6.67 -10.72
N SER A 189 -0.41 -6.44 -10.33
CA SER A 189 -0.91 -6.86 -9.03
C SER A 189 -2.41 -7.11 -9.07
N GLY A 190 -2.91 -7.94 -8.15
CA GLY A 190 -4.32 -8.29 -8.10
C GLY A 190 -4.60 -9.50 -7.22
N ARG A 191 -5.83 -10.02 -7.30
CA ARG A 191 -6.35 -11.00 -6.34
C ARG A 191 -7.23 -12.06 -7.00
N PHE A 192 -7.28 -13.25 -6.43
CA PHE A 192 -8.15 -14.35 -6.87
C PHE A 192 -8.34 -15.37 -5.75
N TYR A 193 -9.31 -16.26 -5.92
CA TYR A 193 -9.45 -17.49 -5.14
C TYR A 193 -9.48 -18.70 -6.07
N ILE A 194 -9.31 -19.91 -5.52
CA ILE A 194 -9.40 -21.16 -6.26
C ILE A 194 -10.72 -21.83 -5.90
N VAL A 195 -11.50 -22.23 -6.91
CA VAL A 195 -12.79 -22.91 -6.75
C VAL A 195 -12.80 -24.20 -7.55
N LYS A 196 -13.74 -25.08 -7.25
CA LYS A 196 -14.10 -26.19 -8.16
C LYS A 196 -15.25 -25.79 -9.05
N ASP A 197 -15.14 -26.06 -10.35
CA ASP A 197 -16.26 -25.91 -11.28
C ASP A 197 -17.31 -27.02 -11.10
N ALA A 198 -18.43 -26.94 -11.84
CA ALA A 198 -19.49 -27.94 -11.78
C ALA A 198 -19.04 -29.34 -12.22
N ALA A 199 -17.93 -29.47 -12.94
CA ALA A 199 -17.31 -30.74 -13.32
C ALA A 199 -16.29 -31.24 -12.29
N GLY A 200 -16.04 -30.49 -11.22
CA GLY A 200 -15.09 -30.81 -10.16
C GLY A 200 -13.64 -30.39 -10.43
N ASN A 201 -13.37 -29.67 -11.52
CA ASN A 201 -12.02 -29.19 -11.84
C ASN A 201 -11.71 -27.90 -11.08
N TYR A 202 -10.46 -27.77 -10.62
CA TYR A 202 -10.01 -26.55 -9.98
C TYR A 202 -9.82 -25.41 -11.00
N LYS A 203 -10.28 -24.21 -10.64
CA LYS A 203 -10.22 -23.00 -11.47
C LYS A 203 -9.89 -21.78 -10.61
N ALA A 204 -9.02 -20.91 -11.12
CA ALA A 204 -8.74 -19.62 -10.51
C ALA A 204 -9.83 -18.62 -10.91
N GLU A 205 -10.46 -18.01 -9.92
CA GLU A 205 -11.54 -17.06 -10.09
C GLU A 205 -11.06 -15.67 -9.63
N LYS A 206 -10.80 -14.79 -10.59
CA LYS A 206 -10.18 -13.49 -10.35
C LYS A 206 -11.11 -12.50 -9.67
N LEU A 207 -10.58 -11.72 -8.74
CA LEU A 207 -11.28 -10.63 -8.07
C LEU A 207 -10.94 -9.25 -8.64
N ASP A 208 -10.35 -9.25 -9.83
CA ASP A 208 -10.05 -8.09 -10.61
C ASP A 208 -10.53 -8.26 -12.05
N ARG A 209 -10.67 -7.14 -12.74
CA ARG A 209 -11.01 -7.10 -14.15
C ARG A 209 -9.79 -6.69 -14.96
N ASN A 210 -8.80 -7.57 -14.99
CA ASN A 210 -7.66 -7.46 -15.91
C ASN A 210 -7.67 -8.61 -16.92
N ASN A 211 -6.71 -8.58 -17.85
CA ASN A 211 -6.59 -9.57 -18.93
C ASN A 211 -5.50 -10.63 -18.68
N LEU A 212 -5.05 -10.77 -17.43
CA LEU A 212 -4.14 -11.85 -17.04
C LEU A 212 -4.87 -13.19 -17.03
N GLN A 213 -4.24 -14.24 -17.54
CA GLN A 213 -4.72 -15.61 -17.40
C GLN A 213 -3.96 -16.31 -16.27
N ILE A 214 -4.67 -16.86 -15.29
CA ILE A 214 -4.08 -17.59 -14.17
C ILE A 214 -4.32 -19.08 -14.38
N ARG A 215 -3.23 -19.85 -14.49
CA ARG A 215 -3.24 -21.32 -14.53
C ARG A 215 -2.44 -21.85 -13.34
N PHE A 216 -2.73 -23.06 -12.90
CA PHE A 216 -1.97 -23.72 -11.84
C PHE A 216 -2.05 -25.23 -11.98
N GLU A 217 -1.11 -25.90 -11.34
CA GLU A 217 -1.15 -27.34 -11.12
C GLU A 217 -1.37 -27.61 -9.64
N ASN A 218 -2.07 -28.71 -9.34
CA ASN A 218 -2.38 -29.13 -7.99
C ASN A 218 -2.20 -30.64 -7.85
N ASN A 219 -1.94 -31.11 -6.63
CA ASN A 219 -1.91 -32.54 -6.33
C ASN A 219 -3.34 -33.10 -6.17
N THR A 220 -3.46 -34.39 -5.83
CA THR A 220 -4.74 -35.08 -5.66
C THR A 220 -5.61 -34.51 -4.54
N THR A 221 -5.03 -33.81 -3.55
CA THR A 221 -5.76 -33.16 -2.46
C THR A 221 -6.28 -31.76 -2.83
N GLY A 222 -5.74 -31.15 -3.89
CA GLY A 222 -6.03 -29.77 -4.28
C GLY A 222 -4.95 -28.77 -3.87
N GLU A 223 -3.91 -29.20 -3.13
CA GLU A 223 -2.76 -28.35 -2.81
C GLU A 223 -2.02 -27.93 -4.09
N VAL A 224 -1.84 -26.62 -4.26
CA VAL A 224 -1.19 -26.05 -5.45
C VAL A 224 0.31 -26.31 -5.44
N THR A 225 0.84 -26.81 -6.56
CA THR A 225 2.28 -27.11 -6.75
C THR A 225 3.02 -25.99 -7.48
N PHE A 226 2.35 -25.26 -8.38
CA PHE A 226 2.86 -24.02 -8.97
C PHE A 226 1.75 -23.23 -9.68
N PHE A 227 1.99 -21.94 -9.89
CA PHE A 227 1.16 -21.07 -10.72
C PHE A 227 1.89 -20.68 -12.02
N THR A 228 1.14 -20.50 -13.09
CA THR A 228 1.56 -19.82 -14.31
C THR A 228 0.59 -18.69 -14.60
N ILE A 229 1.06 -17.45 -14.49
CA ILE A 229 0.31 -16.26 -14.90
C ILE A 229 0.78 -15.86 -16.30
N ILE A 230 -0.15 -15.62 -17.22
CA ILE A 230 0.14 -15.24 -18.60
C ILE A 230 -0.41 -13.83 -18.83
N ASP A 231 0.43 -12.91 -19.30
CA ASP A 231 -0.01 -11.55 -19.64
C ASP A 231 -0.70 -11.48 -21.01
N ASP A 232 -1.19 -10.29 -21.34
CA ASP A 232 -1.91 -9.99 -22.57
C ASP A 232 -1.04 -9.99 -23.85
N LYS A 233 0.27 -10.24 -23.70
CA LYS A 233 1.25 -10.40 -24.76
C LYS A 233 1.77 -11.84 -24.86
N GLY A 234 1.25 -12.74 -24.03
CA GLY A 234 1.63 -14.15 -24.00
C GLY A 234 2.89 -14.47 -23.18
N ILE A 235 3.47 -13.50 -22.46
CA ILE A 235 4.61 -13.76 -21.57
C ILE A 235 4.11 -14.53 -20.35
N LYS A 236 4.87 -15.56 -19.96
CA LYS A 236 4.49 -16.49 -18.89
C LYS A 236 5.39 -16.28 -17.68
N TYR A 237 4.77 -16.13 -16.52
CA TYR A 237 5.40 -15.94 -15.23
C TYR A 237 5.07 -17.15 -14.36
N ILE A 238 6.08 -17.95 -14.04
CA ILE A 238 5.92 -19.22 -13.30
C ILE A 238 6.33 -19.01 -11.85
N PHE A 239 5.44 -19.36 -10.92
CA PHE A 239 5.64 -19.21 -9.47
C PHE A 239 5.62 -20.56 -8.79
N SER A 240 6.57 -20.80 -7.90
CA SER A 240 6.69 -22.05 -7.14
C SER A 240 6.58 -21.77 -5.62
N PRO A 241 6.07 -22.71 -4.82
CA PRO A 241 5.91 -22.53 -3.37
C PRO A 241 7.28 -22.35 -2.71
N MET A 242 7.46 -21.28 -1.92
CA MET A 242 8.70 -21.07 -1.15
C MET A 242 8.48 -20.79 0.34
N GLU A 243 7.26 -20.45 0.75
CA GLU A 243 6.97 -20.17 2.16
C GLU A 243 5.95 -21.16 2.71
N LYS A 244 6.39 -22.02 3.62
CA LYS A 244 5.51 -22.93 4.37
C LYS A 244 5.29 -22.39 5.76
N SER A 245 4.05 -22.03 6.10
CA SER A 245 3.67 -21.43 7.37
C SER A 245 2.84 -22.39 8.21
N GLN A 246 2.98 -22.29 9.53
CA GLN A 246 2.15 -22.92 10.53
C GLN A 246 1.77 -21.87 11.57
N LYS A 247 0.57 -21.97 12.15
CA LYS A 247 0.12 -21.05 13.21
C LYS A 247 -0.35 -21.81 14.44
N SER A 248 -0.02 -21.27 15.60
CA SER A 248 -0.53 -21.73 16.89
C SER A 248 -1.25 -20.57 17.56
N ILE A 249 -2.49 -20.82 17.96
CA ILE A 249 -3.38 -19.84 18.59
C ILE A 249 -3.59 -20.29 20.02
N THR A 250 -3.27 -19.42 20.96
CA THR A 250 -3.50 -19.63 22.38
C THR A 250 -4.54 -18.64 22.86
N ASN A 251 -5.65 -19.14 23.40
CA ASN A 251 -6.65 -18.30 24.06
C ASN A 251 -6.50 -18.43 25.58
N THR A 252 -6.65 -17.31 26.27
CA THR A 252 -6.67 -17.25 27.73
C THR A 252 -7.93 -16.54 28.17
N LYS A 253 -8.64 -17.14 29.13
CA LYS A 253 -9.90 -16.62 29.64
C LYS A 253 -9.82 -16.46 31.14
N THR A 254 -10.09 -15.26 31.63
CA THR A 254 -10.20 -14.97 33.07
C THR A 254 -11.67 -15.03 33.48
N GLY A 255 -12.02 -15.89 34.43
CA GLY A 255 -13.39 -16.09 34.90
C GLY A 255 -14.06 -14.78 35.37
N LEU A 256 -15.35 -14.62 35.04
CA LEU A 256 -16.09 -13.39 35.30
C LEU A 256 -16.42 -13.18 36.79
N THR A 257 -16.74 -14.25 37.50
CA THR A 257 -17.22 -14.22 38.89
C THR A 257 -16.12 -14.53 39.90
N THR A 258 -15.17 -15.41 39.56
CA THR A 258 -14.11 -15.85 40.48
C THR A 258 -12.75 -15.21 40.24
N GLY A 259 -12.55 -14.58 39.07
CA GLY A 259 -11.25 -14.05 38.67
C GLY A 259 -10.18 -15.13 38.43
N ILE A 260 -10.54 -16.41 38.50
CA ILE A 260 -9.64 -17.53 38.20
C ILE A 260 -9.64 -17.73 36.70
N GLY A 261 -8.45 -17.73 36.09
CA GLY A 261 -8.30 -17.96 34.65
C GLY A 261 -8.12 -19.43 34.29
N ASN A 262 -8.77 -19.86 33.21
CA ASN A 262 -8.46 -21.11 32.52
C ASN A 262 -7.75 -20.80 31.21
N ILE A 263 -6.78 -21.64 30.83
CA ILE A 263 -6.22 -21.65 29.48
C ILE A 263 -7.22 -22.42 28.61
N ASP A 264 -7.94 -21.72 27.75
CA ASP A 264 -8.86 -22.33 26.80
C ASP A 264 -8.13 -22.62 25.50
N GLY A 265 -7.92 -23.90 25.19
CA GLY A 265 -7.63 -24.43 23.85
C GLY A 265 -6.42 -23.84 23.10
N ASN A 266 -5.43 -24.69 22.81
CA ASN A 266 -4.51 -24.43 21.71
C ASN A 266 -5.14 -24.91 20.41
N GLU A 267 -5.39 -23.98 19.48
CA GLU A 267 -5.72 -24.33 18.10
C GLU A 267 -4.46 -24.21 17.24
N GLU A 268 -4.16 -25.25 16.47
CA GLU A 268 -3.09 -25.21 15.47
C GLU A 268 -3.73 -25.15 14.08
N ILE A 269 -3.19 -24.30 13.21
CA ILE A 269 -3.45 -24.40 11.78
C ILE A 269 -2.26 -25.17 11.21
N ASP A 270 -2.56 -26.33 10.61
CA ASP A 270 -1.56 -27.20 9.99
C ASP A 270 -0.74 -26.44 8.95
N ASP A 271 0.41 -26.99 8.56
CA ASP A 271 1.31 -26.34 7.64
C ASP A 271 0.66 -26.03 6.27
N TYR A 272 0.89 -24.87 5.68
CA TYR A 272 0.33 -24.50 4.38
C TYR A 272 1.30 -23.64 3.58
N TRP A 273 1.17 -23.65 2.26
CA TRP A 273 1.93 -22.74 1.39
C TRP A 273 1.36 -21.33 1.49
N ALA A 274 2.07 -20.47 2.21
CA ALA A 274 1.69 -19.08 2.44
C ALA A 274 2.15 -18.15 1.32
N SER A 275 3.17 -18.52 0.55
CA SER A 275 3.62 -17.72 -0.60
C SER A 275 4.34 -18.55 -1.67
N PHE A 276 4.15 -18.12 -2.91
CA PHE A 276 4.75 -18.65 -4.13
C PHE A 276 5.56 -17.54 -4.79
N HIS A 277 6.84 -17.78 -5.07
CA HIS A 277 7.70 -16.77 -5.67
C HIS A 277 7.98 -17.09 -7.14
N LEU A 278 8.17 -16.04 -7.93
CA LEU A 278 8.52 -16.12 -9.34
C LEU A 278 9.85 -16.87 -9.48
N THR A 279 9.84 -17.99 -10.19
CA THR A 279 11.01 -18.83 -10.47
C THR A 279 11.47 -18.76 -11.90
N LYS A 280 10.57 -18.43 -12.84
CA LYS A 280 10.88 -18.41 -14.27
C LYS A 280 9.98 -17.45 -15.04
N ILE A 281 10.57 -16.75 -16.01
CA ILE A 281 9.84 -16.00 -17.03
C ILE A 281 10.14 -16.62 -18.39
N THR A 282 9.11 -16.87 -19.19
CA THR A 282 9.28 -17.29 -20.60
C THR A 282 8.50 -16.39 -21.54
N ASP A 283 8.95 -16.33 -22.78
CA ASP A 283 8.17 -15.72 -23.86
C ASP A 283 6.94 -16.58 -24.23
N GLN A 284 6.20 -16.11 -25.23
CA GLN A 284 5.01 -16.79 -25.75
C GLN A 284 5.31 -18.19 -26.31
N ASN A 285 6.54 -18.47 -26.75
CA ASN A 285 6.98 -19.76 -27.29
C ASN A 285 7.71 -20.65 -26.26
N ASN A 286 7.67 -20.30 -24.97
CA ASN A 286 8.34 -21.00 -23.87
C ASN A 286 9.88 -20.88 -23.87
N VAL A 287 10.45 -19.92 -24.60
CA VAL A 287 11.88 -19.57 -24.50
C VAL A 287 12.10 -18.85 -23.18
N ALA A 288 13.06 -19.33 -22.37
CA ALA A 288 13.36 -18.74 -21.07
C ALA A 288 13.97 -17.34 -21.24
N LEU A 289 13.42 -16.35 -20.53
CA LEU A 289 13.90 -14.98 -20.49
C LEU A 289 14.69 -14.70 -19.21
N ALA A 290 14.23 -15.24 -18.08
CA ALA A 290 14.90 -15.12 -16.79
C ALA A 290 14.58 -16.32 -15.88
N LEU A 291 15.54 -16.68 -15.02
CA LEU A 291 15.41 -17.72 -13.99
C LEU A 291 15.78 -17.16 -12.62
N PHE A 292 14.99 -17.46 -11.61
CA PHE A 292 15.15 -16.97 -10.24
C PHE A 292 15.40 -18.16 -9.31
N LYS A 293 16.50 -18.13 -8.57
CA LYS A 293 16.91 -19.24 -7.69
C LYS A 293 16.76 -18.84 -6.22
N TYR A 294 16.19 -19.75 -5.44
CA TYR A 294 15.92 -19.58 -4.01
C TYR A 294 16.55 -20.75 -3.24
N GLU A 295 17.85 -20.65 -2.99
CA GLU A 295 18.64 -21.76 -2.43
C GLU A 295 18.84 -21.65 -0.91
N LEU A 296 18.57 -20.49 -0.33
CA LEU A 296 18.83 -20.20 1.08
C LEU A 296 17.54 -20.25 1.92
N SER A 297 17.43 -21.22 2.81
CA SER A 297 16.28 -21.36 3.72
C SER A 297 16.45 -20.53 5.00
N SER A 298 15.35 -19.95 5.48
CA SER A 298 15.27 -19.17 6.72
C SER A 298 14.01 -19.54 7.51
N LEU A 299 14.16 -19.82 8.80
CA LEU A 299 13.04 -20.09 9.70
C LEU A 299 12.65 -18.80 10.43
N VAL A 300 11.50 -18.24 10.07
CA VAL A 300 10.98 -16.99 10.62
C VAL A 300 9.94 -17.31 11.69
N LYS A 301 10.14 -16.80 12.91
CA LYS A 301 9.23 -16.99 14.04
C LYS A 301 8.89 -15.66 14.69
N PHE A 302 7.63 -15.44 14.99
CA PHE A 302 7.20 -14.23 15.71
C PHE A 302 5.83 -14.43 16.36
N GLU A 303 5.56 -13.58 17.34
CA GLU A 303 4.28 -13.43 18.00
C GLU A 303 3.55 -12.22 17.39
N GLU A 304 2.26 -12.38 17.09
CA GLU A 304 1.40 -11.23 16.76
C GLU A 304 0.96 -10.52 18.04
N PRO A 305 0.66 -9.21 17.98
CA PRO A 305 0.16 -8.50 19.14
C PRO A 305 -1.05 -9.21 19.74
N THR A 306 -0.98 -9.53 21.04
CA THR A 306 -2.12 -10.12 21.76
C THR A 306 -3.33 -9.22 21.62
N THR A 307 -4.46 -9.78 21.19
CA THR A 307 -5.76 -9.10 21.21
C THR A 307 -6.47 -9.40 22.52
N ARG A 308 -7.14 -8.41 23.10
CA ARG A 308 -7.84 -8.52 24.38
C ARG A 308 -9.24 -7.93 24.32
N THR A 309 -10.17 -8.63 24.96
CA THR A 309 -11.54 -8.18 25.20
C THR A 309 -11.78 -8.14 26.70
N PHE A 310 -12.07 -6.95 27.20
CA PHE A 310 -12.40 -6.66 28.59
C PHE A 310 -13.90 -6.49 28.72
N ARG A 311 -14.51 -7.13 29.72
CA ARG A 311 -15.94 -7.06 29.97
C ARG A 311 -16.20 -6.62 31.40
N VAL A 312 -16.93 -5.52 31.55
CA VAL A 312 -17.38 -5.01 32.84
C VAL A 312 -18.87 -5.23 32.97
N ALA A 313 -19.27 -6.15 33.85
CA ALA A 313 -20.66 -6.50 34.06
C ALA A 313 -21.45 -5.37 34.75
N LYS A 314 -22.70 -5.20 34.32
CA LYS A 314 -23.74 -4.30 34.82
C LYS A 314 -25.04 -5.09 34.96
N ASP A 315 -25.92 -4.65 35.85
CA ASP A 315 -27.27 -5.22 36.03
C ASP A 315 -27.23 -6.76 36.12
N VAL A 316 -26.34 -7.27 36.98
CA VAL A 316 -26.14 -8.71 37.13
C VAL A 316 -27.32 -9.31 37.88
N TYR A 317 -28.04 -10.21 37.21
CA TYR A 317 -29.08 -11.03 37.78
C TYR A 317 -28.61 -12.47 37.87
N TYR A 318 -28.73 -13.06 39.05
CA TYR A 318 -28.43 -14.46 39.30
C TYR A 318 -29.55 -15.05 40.15
N TYR A 319 -30.17 -16.12 39.67
CA TYR A 319 -31.27 -16.80 40.37
C TYR A 319 -31.12 -18.32 40.25
N ASN A 320 -31.27 -19.01 41.39
CA ASN A 320 -31.32 -20.46 41.46
C ASN A 320 -32.75 -20.91 41.82
N THR A 321 -33.36 -21.76 40.98
CA THR A 321 -34.77 -22.19 41.13
C THR A 321 -34.95 -23.43 42.02
N SER A 322 -33.89 -24.14 42.46
CA SER A 322 -33.99 -25.33 43.33
C SER A 322 -33.28 -25.17 44.71
N GLN A 323 -34.06 -24.69 45.67
CA GLN A 323 -33.94 -24.77 47.15
C GLN A 323 -32.57 -24.95 47.85
N ASN A 324 -32.21 -23.92 48.64
CA ASN A 324 -31.93 -23.88 50.10
C ASN A 324 -31.42 -25.11 50.91
N THR A 325 -30.80 -26.13 50.33
CA THR A 325 -30.13 -27.20 51.10
C THR A 325 -28.86 -27.68 50.40
N SER A 326 -27.72 -27.20 50.91
CA SER A 326 -26.41 -27.88 50.90
C SER A 326 -25.86 -28.39 49.56
N GLY A 327 -25.96 -27.60 48.49
CA GLY A 327 -25.34 -27.91 47.18
C GLY A 327 -24.28 -26.87 46.81
N THR A 328 -23.07 -27.31 46.46
CA THR A 328 -21.92 -26.48 46.07
C THR A 328 -22.30 -25.38 45.07
N GLN A 329 -21.89 -24.14 45.33
CA GLN A 329 -22.03 -23.02 44.39
C GLN A 329 -21.38 -23.42 43.05
N GLN A 330 -22.18 -23.70 42.02
CA GLN A 330 -21.63 -23.98 40.69
C GLN A 330 -21.12 -22.66 40.10
N ASN A 331 -19.81 -22.58 39.90
CA ASN A 331 -19.16 -21.45 39.23
C ASN A 331 -19.59 -21.43 37.75
N PRO A 332 -20.33 -20.40 37.27
CA PRO A 332 -20.75 -20.34 35.88
C PRO A 332 -19.63 -19.86 34.93
N ASP A 333 -18.45 -19.48 35.43
CA ASP A 333 -17.33 -18.92 34.65
C ASP A 333 -16.86 -19.84 33.51
N GLY A 334 -16.97 -21.16 33.67
CA GLY A 334 -16.64 -22.11 32.60
C GLY A 334 -17.47 -21.87 31.34
N ASN A 335 -18.74 -21.50 31.51
CA ASN A 335 -19.71 -21.34 30.41
C ASN A 335 -19.98 -19.88 30.04
N MET A 336 -19.60 -18.92 30.87
CA MET A 336 -19.78 -17.48 30.63
C MET A 336 -18.56 -16.84 29.95
N PRO A 337 -18.68 -15.72 29.21
CA PRO A 337 -17.53 -14.99 28.68
C PRO A 337 -16.61 -14.54 29.81
N GLY A 338 -15.31 -14.51 29.54
CA GLY A 338 -14.34 -14.04 30.52
C GLY A 338 -14.48 -12.53 30.79
N ALA A 339 -14.16 -12.11 32.02
CA ALA A 339 -13.91 -10.70 32.35
C ALA A 339 -12.79 -10.12 31.47
N ILE A 340 -11.80 -10.98 31.15
CA ILE A 340 -10.74 -10.73 30.20
C ILE A 340 -10.60 -11.98 29.34
N GLU A 341 -10.71 -11.81 28.03
CA GLU A 341 -10.30 -12.81 27.04
C GLU A 341 -9.10 -12.26 26.29
N SER A 342 -8.11 -13.11 26.07
CA SER A 342 -6.90 -12.75 25.33
C SER A 342 -6.57 -13.83 24.32
N GLN A 343 -6.23 -13.43 23.10
CA GLN A 343 -5.76 -14.33 22.06
C GLN A 343 -4.36 -13.94 21.63
N THR A 344 -3.47 -14.93 21.58
CA THR A 344 -2.09 -14.76 21.10
C THR A 344 -1.86 -15.71 19.94
N VAL A 345 -1.26 -15.21 18.85
CA VAL A 345 -0.97 -15.99 17.64
C VAL A 345 0.53 -16.07 17.44
N TYR A 346 1.06 -17.29 17.43
CA TYR A 346 2.45 -17.58 17.08
C TYR A 346 2.54 -18.04 15.63
N ASN A 347 3.39 -17.38 14.86
CA ASN A 347 3.65 -17.73 13.47
C ASN A 347 5.03 -18.38 13.36
N THR A 348 5.09 -19.49 12.63
CA THR A 348 6.34 -20.13 12.22
C THR A 348 6.31 -20.35 10.72
N THR A 349 7.24 -19.73 9.99
CA THR A 349 7.32 -19.83 8.53
C THR A 349 8.72 -20.24 8.10
N ASN A 350 8.81 -21.31 7.31
CA ASN A 350 10.03 -21.66 6.58
C ASN A 350 9.98 -20.99 5.20
N THR A 351 10.83 -19.98 4.97
CA THR A 351 10.92 -19.22 3.72
C THR A 351 12.23 -19.49 3.01
N LYS A 352 12.26 -19.38 1.67
CA LYS A 352 13.49 -19.43 0.88
C LYS A 352 13.77 -18.05 0.27
N LEU A 353 14.99 -17.57 0.43
CA LEU A 353 15.45 -16.25 -0.03
C LEU A 353 16.01 -16.33 -1.45
N LEU A 354 15.78 -15.29 -2.24
CA LEU A 354 16.26 -15.16 -3.62
C LEU A 354 17.79 -14.99 -3.64
N THR A 355 18.53 -15.98 -4.12
CA THR A 355 20.01 -15.97 -4.13
C THR A 355 20.60 -15.53 -5.47
N SER A 356 19.90 -15.76 -6.58
CA SER A 356 20.34 -15.26 -7.90
C SER A 356 19.22 -15.10 -8.91
N ILE A 357 19.41 -14.17 -9.83
CA ILE A 357 18.58 -13.98 -11.03
C ILE A 357 19.48 -14.16 -12.25
N GLU A 358 19.24 -15.22 -13.01
CA GLU A 358 19.89 -15.46 -14.30
C GLU A 358 19.05 -14.79 -15.38
N ILE A 359 19.60 -13.76 -16.02
CA ILE A 359 19.06 -13.19 -17.25
C ILE A 359 19.65 -14.00 -18.39
N VAL A 360 18.83 -14.86 -18.97
CA VAL A 360 19.27 -15.92 -19.90
C VAL A 360 20.12 -15.30 -21.02
N ASP A 361 21.28 -15.91 -21.27
CA ASP A 361 22.30 -15.51 -22.23
C ASP A 361 22.98 -14.14 -22.01
N LYS A 362 22.66 -13.42 -20.92
CA LYS A 362 23.26 -12.10 -20.63
C LYS A 362 24.16 -12.09 -19.41
N GLY A 363 23.70 -12.66 -18.30
CA GLY A 363 24.44 -12.62 -17.06
C GLY A 363 23.61 -13.03 -15.85
N ILE A 364 24.23 -12.95 -14.68
CA ILE A 364 23.63 -13.37 -13.41
C ILE A 364 23.75 -12.23 -12.42
N VAL A 365 22.67 -11.93 -11.71
CA VAL A 365 22.68 -11.06 -10.53
C VAL A 365 22.68 -11.94 -9.29
N TYR A 366 23.69 -11.82 -8.44
CA TYR A 366 23.83 -12.56 -7.19
C TYR A 366 23.40 -11.70 -6.00
N LEU A 367 22.67 -12.30 -5.07
CA LEU A 367 22.24 -11.70 -3.81
C LEU A 367 22.87 -12.47 -2.65
N ASN A 368 23.69 -11.79 -1.87
CA ASN A 368 24.38 -12.38 -0.73
C ASN A 368 23.73 -11.93 0.58
N TYR A 369 23.57 -12.85 1.52
CA TYR A 369 22.92 -12.61 2.80
C TYR A 369 23.85 -12.95 3.96
N GLU A 370 23.63 -12.31 5.10
CA GLU A 370 24.29 -12.66 6.36
C GLU A 370 23.29 -12.73 7.52
N LYS A 371 23.58 -13.52 8.54
CA LYS A 371 22.80 -13.61 9.78
C LYS A 371 23.16 -12.50 10.78
N GLY A 372 22.51 -12.49 11.95
CA GLY A 372 22.84 -11.60 13.06
C GLY A 372 21.93 -10.37 13.16
N ARG A 373 20.62 -10.56 12.97
CA ARG A 373 19.64 -9.51 13.26
C ARG A 373 19.39 -9.37 14.77
N GLN A 374 18.89 -8.20 15.19
CA GLN A 374 18.61 -7.87 16.60
C GLN A 374 17.18 -7.36 16.84
N ASP A 375 16.28 -7.57 15.88
CA ASP A 375 14.89 -7.16 16.00
C ASP A 375 14.20 -7.79 17.22
N SER A 376 13.57 -7.01 18.09
CA SER A 376 12.94 -7.51 19.32
C SER A 376 11.54 -8.10 19.10
N ASN A 377 10.94 -7.86 17.93
CA ASN A 377 9.61 -8.35 17.55
C ASN A 377 9.66 -9.64 16.71
N TYR A 378 10.81 -10.33 16.73
CA TYR A 378 10.99 -11.68 16.23
C TYR A 378 11.48 -12.59 17.36
N ILE A 379 11.16 -13.89 17.22
CA ILE A 379 11.72 -14.94 18.06
C ILE A 379 13.00 -15.43 17.38
N GLN A 380 14.12 -15.43 18.11
CA GLN A 380 15.46 -15.79 17.60
C GLN A 380 15.97 -14.92 16.43
N PRO A 381 15.97 -13.58 16.56
CA PRO A 381 16.37 -12.67 15.47
C PRO A 381 17.80 -12.91 14.97
N ALA A 382 18.72 -13.38 15.82
CA ALA A 382 20.10 -13.66 15.43
C ALA A 382 20.22 -14.68 14.27
N GLU A 383 19.25 -15.58 14.11
CA GLU A 383 19.22 -16.59 13.05
C GLU A 383 18.64 -16.07 11.73
N LEU A 384 18.03 -14.89 11.72
CA LEU A 384 17.43 -14.29 10.54
C LEU A 384 18.48 -13.61 9.66
N TYR A 385 18.27 -13.72 8.35
CA TYR A 385 19.13 -13.10 7.35
C TYR A 385 18.76 -11.63 7.10
N LYS A 386 19.79 -10.86 6.73
CA LYS A 386 19.70 -9.52 6.12
C LYS A 386 20.53 -9.51 4.83
N LEU A 387 20.09 -8.74 3.83
CA LEU A 387 20.75 -8.67 2.53
C LEU A 387 22.09 -7.91 2.67
N LYS A 388 23.22 -8.58 2.44
CA LYS A 388 24.56 -7.99 2.55
C LYS A 388 24.96 -7.20 1.31
N SER A 389 24.75 -7.79 0.14
CA SER A 389 25.18 -7.21 -1.14
C SER A 389 24.42 -7.78 -2.31
N ILE A 390 24.32 -7.01 -3.38
CA ILE A 390 23.87 -7.48 -4.70
C ILE A 390 24.95 -7.13 -5.72
N GLN A 391 25.28 -8.07 -6.61
CA GLN A 391 26.24 -7.84 -7.69
C GLN A 391 25.75 -8.42 -9.01
N SER A 392 26.07 -7.77 -10.13
CA SER A 392 25.86 -8.30 -11.47
C SER A 392 27.15 -8.88 -12.04
N ASN A 393 27.04 -9.98 -12.75
CA ASN A 393 28.11 -10.66 -13.43
C ASN A 393 27.70 -10.95 -14.88
N TYR A 394 28.59 -10.69 -15.84
CA TYR A 394 28.38 -11.15 -17.23
C TYR A 394 28.61 -12.66 -17.32
N LEU A 395 28.18 -13.28 -18.42
CA LEU A 395 28.26 -14.73 -18.60
C LEU A 395 29.72 -15.22 -18.57
N GLY A 396 30.01 -16.24 -17.76
CA GLY A 396 31.36 -16.81 -17.62
C GLY A 396 32.31 -16.04 -16.71
N GLN A 397 31.91 -14.89 -16.16
CA GLN A 397 32.70 -14.14 -15.19
C GLN A 397 32.83 -14.92 -13.86
N ASN A 398 34.03 -14.92 -13.26
CA ASN A 398 34.23 -15.49 -11.92
C ASN A 398 33.36 -14.74 -10.89
N ILE A 399 32.70 -15.48 -9.98
CA ILE A 399 31.80 -14.94 -8.96
C ILE A 399 32.48 -13.95 -7.98
N THR A 400 33.80 -14.02 -7.82
CA THR A 400 34.54 -13.05 -7.00
C THR A 400 34.66 -11.68 -7.66
N ASN A 401 34.50 -11.62 -8.98
CA ASN A 401 34.48 -10.38 -9.76
C ASN A 401 33.03 -9.92 -9.95
N TYR A 402 32.85 -8.68 -10.42
CA TYR A 402 31.52 -8.12 -10.68
C TYR A 402 31.61 -7.03 -11.76
N THR A 403 30.52 -6.84 -12.50
CA THR A 403 30.31 -5.69 -13.39
C THR A 403 29.87 -4.49 -12.56
N GLU A 404 28.87 -4.68 -11.69
CA GLU A 404 28.39 -3.66 -10.75
C GLU A 404 28.05 -4.32 -9.40
N LYS A 405 28.28 -3.62 -8.28
CA LYS A 405 28.05 -4.16 -6.93
C LYS A 405 27.55 -3.09 -5.96
N TYR A 406 26.55 -3.46 -5.17
CA TYR A 406 25.99 -2.67 -4.07
C TYR A 406 26.13 -3.43 -2.75
N THR A 407 26.51 -2.74 -1.67
CA THR A 407 26.51 -3.28 -0.30
C THR A 407 25.55 -2.49 0.58
N PHE A 408 24.96 -3.17 1.57
CA PHE A 408 23.92 -2.62 2.42
C PHE A 408 24.35 -2.65 3.89
N ASP A 409 24.26 -1.51 4.56
CA ASP A 409 24.56 -1.37 5.98
C ASP A 409 23.28 -1.05 6.76
N TYR A 410 23.09 -1.75 7.88
CA TYR A 410 21.89 -1.68 8.69
C TYR A 410 22.15 -1.10 10.08
N GLY A 411 21.17 -0.37 10.60
CA GLY A 411 21.07 0.04 12.00
C GLY A 411 19.83 -0.55 12.66
N TYR A 412 19.52 -0.06 13.86
CA TYR A 412 18.30 -0.39 14.59
C TYR A 412 17.67 0.85 15.18
N THR A 413 16.34 0.89 15.20
CA THR A 413 15.60 1.84 16.02
C THR A 413 15.51 1.30 17.44
N ASP A 414 15.52 2.20 18.44
CA ASP A 414 15.32 1.87 19.85
C ASP A 414 14.15 2.72 20.32
N THR A 415 12.95 2.15 20.27
CA THR A 415 11.69 2.85 20.56
C THR A 415 11.15 2.37 21.91
N TYR A 416 11.05 3.26 22.90
CA TYR A 416 10.40 2.95 24.17
C TYR A 416 8.88 2.85 23.93
N TYR A 417 8.34 1.65 23.99
CA TYR A 417 6.96 1.35 23.61
C TYR A 417 6.22 0.69 24.78
N GLN A 418 5.09 1.27 25.15
CA GLN A 418 4.19 0.75 26.18
C GLN A 418 2.94 0.18 25.51
N HIS A 419 2.83 -1.15 25.57
CA HIS A 419 1.64 -1.89 25.16
C HIS A 419 1.21 -2.81 26.29
N ASN A 420 0.05 -2.55 26.89
CA ASN A 420 -0.62 -3.43 27.85
C ASN A 420 0.20 -3.87 29.09
N THR A 421 1.30 -3.17 29.41
CA THR A 421 2.31 -3.40 30.48
C THR A 421 3.12 -4.71 30.38
N PRO A 422 4.45 -4.70 30.59
CA PRO A 422 5.34 -3.60 30.97
C PRO A 422 5.93 -2.82 29.77
N LEU A 423 6.60 -1.70 30.06
CA LEU A 423 7.35 -0.92 29.08
C LEU A 423 8.44 -1.78 28.42
N ALA A 424 8.50 -1.79 27.09
CA ALA A 424 9.50 -2.51 26.32
C ALA A 424 10.31 -1.56 25.43
N VAL A 425 11.53 -1.97 25.08
CA VAL A 425 12.30 -1.31 24.02
C VAL A 425 12.07 -2.11 22.75
N LEU A 426 11.34 -1.53 21.81
CA LEU A 426 11.10 -2.10 20.51
C LEU A 426 12.31 -1.82 19.61
N LYS A 427 13.07 -2.86 19.31
CA LYS A 427 14.21 -2.83 18.38
C LYS A 427 13.77 -3.30 16.99
N LYS A 428 13.94 -2.48 15.96
CA LYS A 428 13.62 -2.85 14.56
C LYS A 428 14.77 -2.49 13.63
N MET A 429 15.16 -3.42 12.74
CA MET A 429 16.25 -3.22 11.78
C MET A 429 15.86 -2.16 10.74
N ILE A 430 16.75 -1.21 10.46
CA ILE A 430 16.59 -0.16 9.45
C ILE A 430 17.77 -0.15 8.48
N LEU A 431 17.55 0.28 7.24
CA LEU A 431 18.60 0.43 6.23
C LEU A 431 19.24 1.81 6.36
N ASN A 432 20.49 1.88 6.79
CA ASN A 432 21.17 3.15 7.04
C ASN A 432 21.96 3.65 5.83
N LYS A 433 22.60 2.73 5.10
CA LYS A 433 23.48 3.09 4.01
C LYS A 433 23.47 2.05 2.90
N ILE A 434 23.58 2.52 1.66
CA ILE A 434 23.84 1.69 0.48
C ILE A 434 25.09 2.24 -0.19
N THR A 435 26.05 1.37 -0.48
CA THR A 435 27.30 1.76 -1.14
C THR A 435 27.41 1.03 -2.47
N LYS A 436 27.39 1.78 -3.59
CA LYS A 436 27.78 1.28 -4.91
C LYS A 436 29.31 1.28 -4.97
N ILE A 437 29.89 0.10 -5.17
CA ILE A 437 31.33 -0.09 -5.19
C ILE A 437 31.88 0.26 -6.57
N SER A 438 32.85 1.18 -6.61
CA SER A 438 33.53 1.58 -7.84
C SER A 438 34.92 0.94 -7.94
N PRO A 439 35.38 0.52 -9.13
CA PRO A 439 36.72 -0.08 -9.31
C PRO A 439 37.89 0.83 -8.91
N ASN A 440 37.68 2.14 -8.85
CA ASN A 440 38.68 3.17 -8.52
C ASN A 440 38.63 3.63 -7.05
N ASN A 441 37.93 2.91 -6.16
CA ASN A 441 37.65 3.30 -4.77
C ASN A 441 36.85 4.62 -4.59
N GLN A 442 36.27 5.20 -5.64
CA GLN A 442 35.30 6.30 -5.52
C GLN A 442 33.89 5.75 -5.37
N ASN A 443 33.60 5.16 -4.22
CA ASN A 443 32.30 4.59 -3.95
C ASN A 443 31.22 5.66 -3.92
N GLN A 444 30.04 5.30 -4.42
CA GLN A 444 28.85 6.14 -4.42
C GLN A 444 27.94 5.70 -3.28
N GLU A 445 27.60 6.61 -2.36
CA GLU A 445 26.87 6.26 -1.13
C GLU A 445 25.49 6.93 -1.05
N TYR A 446 24.49 6.13 -0.71
CA TYR A 446 23.18 6.59 -0.28
C TYR A 446 23.14 6.50 1.24
N THR A 447 22.83 7.60 1.94
CA THR A 447 22.65 7.60 3.40
C THR A 447 21.21 7.93 3.75
N LEU A 448 20.62 7.15 4.66
CA LEU A 448 19.21 7.24 5.03
C LEU A 448 19.08 7.66 6.50
N GLU A 449 18.15 8.57 6.76
CA GLU A 449 17.78 8.99 8.11
C GLU A 449 16.30 8.69 8.36
N TYR A 450 15.96 8.36 9.61
CA TYR A 450 14.60 8.04 10.04
C TYR A 450 14.17 8.98 11.17
N TYR A 451 12.86 9.20 11.28
CA TYR A 451 12.27 9.91 12.41
C TYR A 451 12.41 9.09 13.69
N LYS A 452 12.82 9.76 14.77
CA LYS A 452 12.91 9.17 16.10
C LYS A 452 12.32 10.15 17.11
N THR A 453 11.35 9.69 17.88
CA THR A 453 10.74 10.48 18.96
C THR A 453 11.42 10.12 20.29
N GLY A 454 11.71 11.14 21.09
CA GLY A 454 12.14 10.94 22.48
C GLY A 454 10.92 10.77 23.39
N GLY A 455 10.86 9.67 24.16
CA GLY A 455 9.79 9.42 25.12
C GLY A 455 9.19 8.02 25.00
N VAL A 456 8.20 7.74 25.86
CA VAL A 456 7.42 6.49 25.82
C VAL A 456 6.27 6.65 24.84
N LEU A 457 6.22 5.80 23.82
CA LEU A 457 5.15 5.75 22.83
C LEU A 457 4.13 4.66 23.17
N SER A 458 2.89 4.86 22.75
CA SER A 458 1.82 3.86 22.76
C SER A 458 1.16 3.76 21.38
N LYS A 459 0.16 2.89 21.26
CA LYS A 459 -0.64 2.69 20.04
C LYS A 459 -1.93 3.51 20.13
N ASP A 460 -2.29 4.24 19.07
CA ASP A 460 -3.59 4.91 18.95
C ASP A 460 -4.69 3.95 18.45
N ASN A 461 -5.94 4.43 18.40
CA ASN A 461 -7.08 3.63 17.96
C ASN A 461 -6.99 3.20 16.47
N TRP A 462 -6.12 3.84 15.68
CA TRP A 462 -5.87 3.53 14.28
C TRP A 462 -4.69 2.55 14.09
N GLY A 463 -4.01 2.17 15.18
CA GLY A 463 -2.89 1.25 15.18
C GLY A 463 -1.52 1.89 14.92
N TYR A 464 -1.37 3.20 15.10
CA TYR A 464 -0.13 3.94 14.87
C TYR A 464 0.52 4.43 16.17
N TYR A 465 1.79 4.84 16.09
CA TYR A 465 2.50 5.44 17.23
C TYR A 465 1.85 6.74 17.71
N LYS A 466 1.78 6.88 19.04
CA LYS A 466 1.26 8.07 19.72
C LYS A 466 2.08 8.39 20.98
N ALA A 467 2.34 9.67 21.22
CA ALA A 467 2.78 10.22 22.51
C ALA A 467 1.76 11.25 23.02
N ASN A 468 2.14 12.07 24.02
CA ASN A 468 1.32 13.18 24.53
C ASN A 468 0.86 14.16 23.43
N THR A 469 1.60 14.23 22.30
CA THR A 469 1.20 14.81 21.02
C THR A 469 1.46 13.78 19.90
N SER A 470 0.78 13.87 18.75
CA SER A 470 0.78 12.83 17.70
C SER A 470 2.18 12.57 17.08
N ASP A 471 2.76 11.40 17.36
CA ASP A 471 4.10 10.93 16.92
C ASP A 471 4.03 9.79 15.89
N ILE A 472 3.01 9.84 15.02
CA ILE A 472 2.72 8.82 13.99
C ILE A 472 3.89 8.49 13.05
N LYS A 473 4.88 9.39 12.98
CA LYS A 473 6.04 9.30 12.09
C LYS A 473 7.25 8.60 12.70
N ASN A 474 7.22 8.15 13.96
CA ASN A 474 8.34 7.40 14.54
C ASN A 474 8.70 6.17 13.67
N ASP A 475 10.00 5.93 13.47
CA ASP A 475 10.58 4.90 12.59
C ASP A 475 10.33 5.08 11.08
N VAL A 476 9.61 6.13 10.66
CA VAL A 476 9.39 6.44 9.23
C VAL A 476 10.64 7.11 8.64
N ILE A 477 10.93 6.87 7.35
CA ILE A 477 12.04 7.53 6.67
C ILE A 477 11.86 9.06 6.70
N LYS A 478 12.93 9.77 7.04
CA LYS A 478 12.99 11.24 7.09
C LYS A 478 13.73 11.80 5.89
N SER A 479 14.84 11.19 5.50
CA SER A 479 15.62 11.71 4.37
C SER A 479 16.50 10.66 3.69
N ILE A 480 16.86 10.96 2.44
CA ILE A 480 17.85 10.23 1.65
C ILE A 480 18.88 11.23 1.15
N THR A 481 20.15 10.99 1.47
CA THR A 481 21.30 11.68 0.86
C THR A 481 21.83 10.82 -0.26
N TYR A 482 21.89 11.35 -1.47
CA TYR A 482 22.31 10.66 -2.69
C TYR A 482 23.83 10.74 -2.91
N PRO A 483 24.41 9.84 -3.71
CA PRO A 483 25.85 9.85 -4.00
C PRO A 483 26.37 11.14 -4.61
N THR A 484 25.53 11.88 -5.34
CA THR A 484 25.83 13.19 -5.92
C THR A 484 25.87 14.32 -4.89
N LYS A 485 25.70 13.99 -3.59
CA LYS A 485 25.58 14.90 -2.44
C LYS A 485 24.26 15.67 -2.33
N GLY A 486 23.31 15.48 -3.24
CA GLY A 486 21.95 16.00 -3.04
C GLY A 486 21.26 15.31 -1.86
N LYS A 487 20.42 16.02 -1.11
CA LYS A 487 19.61 15.45 -0.02
C LYS A 487 18.13 15.70 -0.30
N VAL A 488 17.31 14.67 -0.12
CA VAL A 488 15.84 14.78 -0.16
C VAL A 488 15.29 14.53 1.23
N VAL A 489 14.42 15.41 1.71
CA VAL A 489 13.74 15.32 3.02
C VAL A 489 12.25 15.16 2.78
N PHE A 490 11.64 14.20 3.47
CA PHE A 490 10.22 13.89 3.42
C PHE A 490 9.56 14.32 4.72
N ASP A 491 8.66 15.29 4.69
CA ASP A 491 7.88 15.69 5.87
C ASP A 491 6.51 15.03 5.86
N PHE A 492 6.33 14.03 6.72
CA PHE A 492 5.06 13.35 6.88
C PHE A 492 4.19 13.99 7.97
N GLY A 493 2.88 14.00 7.72
CA GLY A 493 1.83 14.37 8.66
C GLY A 493 0.79 13.27 8.82
N THR A 494 -0.02 13.37 9.88
CA THR A 494 -1.21 12.53 10.08
C THR A 494 -2.25 12.86 9.02
N ASN A 495 -2.97 11.85 8.55
CA ASN A 495 -4.18 12.06 7.76
C ASN A 495 -5.22 12.87 8.53
N ASP A 496 -6.02 13.67 7.83
CA ASP A 496 -7.18 14.34 8.41
C ASP A 496 -8.39 14.26 7.47
N TYR A 497 -9.59 14.33 8.03
CA TYR A 497 -10.83 14.28 7.28
C TYR A 497 -11.84 15.26 7.87
N SER A 498 -12.81 15.66 7.04
CA SER A 498 -13.95 16.49 7.45
C SER A 498 -15.29 15.84 7.15
N HIS A 499 -15.29 14.64 6.55
CA HIS A 499 -16.50 13.86 6.30
C HIS A 499 -16.26 12.39 6.59
N TYR A 500 -17.29 11.68 7.03
CA TYR A 500 -17.22 10.27 7.32
C TYR A 500 -18.54 9.57 6.99
N TYR A 501 -18.46 8.28 6.70
CA TYR A 501 -19.61 7.42 6.60
C TYR A 501 -20.05 7.01 8.02
N SER A 502 -21.30 7.29 8.39
CA SER A 502 -21.81 7.05 9.75
C SER A 502 -22.40 5.66 9.98
N GLY A 503 -22.39 4.79 8.97
CA GLY A 503 -23.07 3.50 9.03
C GLY A 503 -24.53 3.52 8.53
N GLY A 504 -25.03 4.65 8.02
CA GLY A 504 -26.37 4.75 7.41
C GLY A 504 -26.36 4.63 5.87
N SER A 505 -27.54 4.55 5.23
CA SER A 505 -27.63 4.29 3.79
C SER A 505 -27.08 5.44 2.92
N GLY A 506 -25.90 5.23 2.33
CA GLY A 506 -25.40 5.93 1.15
C GLY A 506 -25.09 7.42 1.28
N SER A 507 -24.87 7.93 2.49
CA SER A 507 -24.60 9.36 2.72
C SER A 507 -23.33 9.58 3.56
N MET A 508 -22.58 10.63 3.20
CA MET A 508 -21.44 11.13 3.96
C MET A 508 -21.87 12.26 4.89
N TYR A 509 -21.39 12.23 6.12
CA TYR A 509 -21.73 13.22 7.14
C TYR A 509 -20.54 14.14 7.38
N PRO A 510 -20.73 15.47 7.42
CA PRO A 510 -19.68 16.38 7.81
C PRO A 510 -19.38 16.21 9.31
N ILE A 511 -18.13 16.42 9.70
CA ILE A 511 -17.78 16.58 11.11
C ILE A 511 -18.50 17.80 11.66
N GLN A 512 -19.13 17.63 12.81
CA GLN A 512 -19.80 18.69 13.55
C GLN A 512 -19.03 18.97 14.83
N GLY A 513 -19.07 20.24 15.28
CA GLY A 513 -18.56 20.60 16.59
C GLY A 513 -19.30 19.90 17.72
N TYR A 514 -18.64 19.76 18.86
CA TYR A 514 -19.18 19.09 20.04
C TYR A 514 -19.06 19.98 21.27
N LEU A 515 -19.94 19.74 22.25
CA LEU A 515 -19.81 20.35 23.57
C LEU A 515 -18.80 19.55 24.38
N THR A 516 -17.82 20.23 24.95
CA THR A 516 -16.89 19.65 25.91
C THR A 516 -16.89 20.45 27.21
N LYS A 517 -16.63 19.77 28.32
CA LYS A 517 -16.48 20.44 29.62
C LYS A 517 -15.07 20.97 29.76
N GLN A 518 -14.92 22.29 29.79
CA GLN A 518 -13.64 22.95 30.05
C GLN A 518 -13.55 23.35 31.53
N GLU A 519 -12.49 22.87 32.19
CA GLU A 519 -12.15 23.34 33.54
C GLU A 519 -11.44 24.70 33.45
N ARG A 520 -11.90 25.68 34.24
CA ARG A 520 -11.23 26.97 34.40
C ARG A 520 -11.03 27.27 35.87
N GLN A 521 -9.80 27.57 36.25
CA GLN A 521 -9.47 28.03 37.60
C GLN A 521 -9.40 29.56 37.59
N PHE A 522 -10.10 30.18 38.53
CA PHE A 522 -10.06 31.61 38.78
C PHE A 522 -9.49 31.81 40.16
N SER A 523 -8.66 32.82 40.37
CA SER A 523 -8.10 33.13 41.68
C SER A 523 -8.34 34.58 42.04
N VAL A 524 -8.60 34.84 43.32
CA VAL A 524 -8.63 36.19 43.91
C VAL A 524 -7.66 36.24 45.08
N HIS A 525 -6.99 37.37 45.21
CA HIS A 525 -6.04 37.70 46.26
C HIS A 525 -6.39 39.10 46.79
N PHE A 526 -6.58 39.22 48.09
CA PHE A 526 -7.01 40.46 48.74
C PHE A 526 -5.83 41.23 49.33
N GLY A 527 -4.79 40.54 49.83
CA GLY A 527 -3.58 41.12 50.42
C GLY A 527 -3.79 41.87 51.75
N SER A 528 -5.03 42.31 52.02
CA SER A 528 -5.44 42.98 53.26
C SER A 528 -6.93 42.71 53.53
N PHE A 529 -7.41 43.08 54.73
CA PHE A 529 -8.83 42.96 55.06
C PHE A 529 -9.58 44.20 54.59
N ASP A 530 -10.48 44.01 53.64
CA ASP A 530 -11.32 45.05 53.07
C ASP A 530 -12.74 44.50 52.83
N ALA A 531 -13.74 45.33 53.12
CA ALA A 531 -15.14 45.00 52.85
C ALA A 531 -15.50 45.14 51.36
N ASP A 532 -14.61 45.72 50.56
CA ASP A 532 -14.80 45.87 49.12
C ASP A 532 -14.86 44.51 48.40
N LYS A 533 -15.86 44.40 47.52
CA LYS A 533 -16.13 43.18 46.74
C LYS A 533 -15.28 43.19 45.48
N GLN A 534 -14.38 42.23 45.36
CA GLN A 534 -13.58 42.02 44.15
C GLN A 534 -14.28 41.04 43.20
N SER A 535 -14.18 41.28 41.89
CA SER A 535 -14.68 40.34 40.89
C SER A 535 -13.90 39.04 40.98
N PHE A 536 -14.59 37.90 41.02
CA PHE A 536 -13.94 36.61 41.22
C PHE A 536 -14.07 35.68 40.00
N PHE A 537 -15.28 35.22 39.67
CA PHE A 537 -15.51 34.33 38.52
C PHE A 537 -16.95 34.44 37.98
N THR A 538 -17.22 33.84 36.82
CA THR A 538 -18.58 33.72 36.27
C THR A 538 -18.89 32.26 35.99
N VAL A 539 -20.12 31.86 36.29
CA VAL A 539 -20.69 30.54 35.99
C VAL A 539 -21.80 30.71 34.96
N ASN A 540 -21.81 29.94 33.88
CA ASN A 540 -22.84 30.05 32.83
C ASN A 540 -23.92 28.97 32.91
N SER A 541 -23.64 27.83 33.55
CA SER A 541 -24.61 26.74 33.80
C SER A 541 -24.55 26.27 35.26
N PRO A 542 -25.68 25.80 35.85
CA PRO A 542 -25.70 25.33 37.23
C PRO A 542 -24.72 24.17 37.43
N GLN A 543 -23.83 24.29 38.41
CA GLN A 543 -22.75 23.32 38.62
C GLN A 543 -22.19 23.34 40.04
N THR A 544 -21.49 22.27 40.42
CA THR A 544 -20.66 22.25 41.63
C THR A 544 -19.23 22.70 41.27
N VAL A 545 -18.80 23.82 41.84
CA VAL A 545 -17.45 24.36 41.68
C VAL A 545 -16.58 23.93 42.87
N LYS A 546 -15.26 23.83 42.66
CA LYS A 546 -14.32 23.52 43.74
C LYS A 546 -13.64 24.80 44.20
N LEU A 547 -13.94 25.26 45.40
CA LEU A 547 -13.22 26.36 46.06
C LEU A 547 -12.02 25.78 46.82
N HIS A 548 -10.85 26.30 46.51
CA HIS A 548 -9.61 26.06 47.22
C HIS A 548 -9.16 27.36 47.87
N ALA A 549 -9.23 27.44 49.19
CA ALA A 549 -8.86 28.63 49.95
C ALA A 549 -7.57 28.37 50.72
N MET A 550 -6.55 29.18 50.44
CA MET A 550 -5.26 29.18 51.13
C MET A 550 -5.07 30.51 51.83
N ILE A 551 -4.82 30.48 53.12
CA ILE A 551 -4.67 31.68 53.96
C ILE A 551 -3.52 31.47 54.95
N GLY A 552 -2.55 32.39 54.98
CA GLY A 552 -1.30 32.26 55.74
C GLY A 552 -0.78 33.56 56.33
N ASN A 553 0.24 33.44 57.19
CA ASN A 553 0.92 34.54 57.89
C ASN A 553 -0.04 35.39 58.75
N LEU A 554 -0.83 34.72 59.59
CA LEU A 554 -1.96 35.30 60.32
C LEU A 554 -1.78 35.28 61.87
N ILE A 555 -1.98 36.43 62.53
CA ILE A 555 -2.33 36.53 63.97
C ILE A 555 -3.66 37.30 64.09
N TYR A 556 -4.81 36.62 64.16
CA TYR A 556 -6.13 37.29 64.19
C TYR A 556 -7.12 36.77 65.22
N TYR A 557 -8.01 37.68 65.65
CA TYR A 557 -9.22 37.36 66.41
C TYR A 557 -10.38 36.90 65.51
N ASN A 558 -10.48 37.33 64.24
CA ASN A 558 -11.50 36.83 63.30
C ASN A 558 -11.19 37.16 61.83
N TRP A 559 -11.54 36.25 60.91
CA TRP A 559 -11.65 36.53 59.47
C TRP A 559 -12.92 35.90 58.90
N ILE A 560 -13.48 36.52 57.85
CA ILE A 560 -14.67 36.06 57.16
C ILE A 560 -14.47 36.28 55.65
N PHE A 561 -14.40 35.18 54.90
CA PHE A 561 -14.46 35.14 53.45
C PHE A 561 -15.91 34.91 53.00
N LYS A 562 -16.38 35.76 52.09
CA LYS A 562 -17.72 35.66 51.52
C LYS A 562 -17.66 35.63 50.00
N ILE A 563 -18.52 34.82 49.39
CA ILE A 563 -18.80 34.86 47.96
C ILE A 563 -20.22 35.42 47.77
N TYR A 564 -20.36 36.32 46.80
CA TYR A 564 -21.60 36.96 46.45
C TYR A 564 -21.93 36.77 44.97
N LYS A 565 -23.21 36.49 44.66
CA LYS A 565 -23.75 36.57 43.31
C LYS A 565 -24.22 37.99 43.02
N LYS A 566 -23.76 38.61 41.94
CA LYS A 566 -24.25 39.92 41.49
C LYS A 566 -25.67 39.77 40.89
N ILE A 567 -26.63 40.54 41.39
CA ILE A 567 -28.02 40.57 40.90
C ILE A 567 -28.26 41.77 39.98
N SER A 568 -27.75 42.94 40.37
CA SER A 568 -27.76 44.18 39.58
C SER A 568 -26.59 45.08 40.01
N ASP A 569 -26.42 46.27 39.43
CA ASP A 569 -25.34 47.17 39.83
C ASP A 569 -25.40 47.50 41.32
N ASN A 570 -24.27 47.29 42.00
CA ASN A 570 -24.10 47.39 43.45
C ASN A 570 -25.07 46.56 44.32
N ASN A 571 -25.79 45.58 43.75
CA ASN A 571 -26.67 44.69 44.50
C ASN A 571 -26.20 43.23 44.40
N PHE A 572 -25.97 42.62 45.55
CA PHE A 572 -25.28 41.34 45.71
C PHE A 572 -26.03 40.45 46.70
N VAL A 573 -26.15 39.17 46.39
CA VAL A 573 -26.70 38.15 47.32
C VAL A 573 -25.56 37.26 47.76
N GLU A 574 -25.40 37.09 49.07
CA GLU A 574 -24.42 36.16 49.64
C GLU A 574 -24.80 34.72 49.31
N VAL A 575 -23.82 33.95 48.82
CA VAL A 575 -24.01 32.54 48.45
C VAL A 575 -23.10 31.60 49.23
N TYR A 576 -22.06 32.13 49.86
CA TYR A 576 -21.16 31.36 50.72
C TYR A 576 -20.49 32.28 51.73
N GLU A 577 -20.33 31.78 52.95
CA GLU A 577 -19.56 32.40 54.02
C GLU A 577 -18.72 31.32 54.70
N LYS A 578 -17.43 31.62 54.92
CA LYS A 578 -16.57 30.86 55.82
C LYS A 578 -15.73 31.85 56.60
N GLY A 579 -15.65 31.62 57.90
CA GLY A 579 -14.78 32.39 58.77
C GLY A 579 -14.38 31.57 59.97
N ASP A 580 -13.37 32.06 60.67
CA ASP A 580 -12.93 31.52 61.96
C ASP A 580 -12.77 32.68 62.95
N GLY A 581 -13.13 32.42 64.21
CA GLY A 581 -13.15 33.37 65.31
C GLY A 581 -11.94 33.29 66.24
N ASN A 582 -10.89 32.52 65.91
CA ASN A 582 -9.53 32.60 66.50
C ASN A 582 -8.53 31.71 65.71
N GLN A 583 -7.77 32.27 64.76
CA GLN A 583 -6.79 31.51 63.98
C GLN A 583 -5.40 32.14 64.04
N THR A 584 -4.39 31.33 64.38
CA THR A 584 -2.97 31.74 64.44
C THR A 584 -2.12 30.74 63.65
N CYS A 585 -1.57 31.21 62.53
CA CYS A 585 -0.79 30.39 61.60
C CYS A 585 0.56 31.04 61.33
N ASN A 586 1.36 31.18 62.39
CA ASN A 586 2.74 31.70 62.35
C ASN A 586 3.65 30.98 63.37
N ILE A 587 4.94 30.90 63.06
CA ILE A 587 5.99 30.37 63.96
C ILE A 587 6.57 31.57 64.75
N PRO A 588 6.83 31.51 66.08
CA PRO A 588 7.16 30.33 66.89
C PRO A 588 6.14 29.91 67.97
N GLN A 589 4.92 30.44 67.98
CA GLN A 589 3.86 30.00 68.91
C GLN A 589 3.16 28.74 68.38
N PRO A 590 2.56 27.88 69.23
CA PRO A 590 1.88 26.67 68.75
C PRO A 590 0.71 27.06 67.82
N PRO A 591 0.69 26.60 66.55
CA PRO A 591 -0.30 27.02 65.58
C PRO A 591 -1.69 26.48 65.98
N TYR A 592 -2.66 27.38 66.16
CA TYR A 592 -4.08 27.03 66.09
C TYR A 592 -4.55 27.25 64.66
N CYS A 593 -4.16 26.33 63.77
CA CYS A 593 -4.67 26.26 62.39
C CYS A 593 -5.66 25.09 62.31
N GLU A 594 -6.85 25.31 61.75
CA GLU A 594 -7.89 24.28 61.60
C GLU A 594 -7.40 23.11 60.72
N VAL A 595 -6.65 23.41 59.65
CA VAL A 595 -6.01 22.45 58.73
C VAL A 595 -4.66 23.01 58.28
N SER A 596 -3.55 22.56 58.87
CA SER A 596 -2.21 23.13 58.60
C SER A 596 -1.51 22.44 57.42
N THR A 597 -1.12 23.21 56.40
CA THR A 597 -0.17 22.78 55.37
C THR A 597 0.99 23.77 55.26
N VAL A 598 2.13 23.34 54.73
CA VAL A 598 3.27 24.22 54.45
C VAL A 598 3.22 24.56 52.97
N ASN A 599 3.10 25.83 52.63
CA ASN A 599 3.12 26.26 51.23
C ASN A 599 4.53 26.08 50.62
N PRO A 600 4.70 26.19 49.29
CA PRO A 600 6.00 26.03 48.63
C PRO A 600 7.13 26.93 49.17
N ASP A 601 6.77 28.05 49.80
CA ASP A 601 7.69 29.04 50.37
C ASP A 601 8.03 28.78 51.86
N GLY A 602 7.55 27.67 52.43
CA GLY A 602 7.86 27.27 53.80
C GLY A 602 6.97 27.89 54.88
N VAL A 603 5.89 28.58 54.51
CA VAL A 603 4.95 29.25 55.42
C VAL A 603 3.81 28.30 55.80
N ILE A 604 3.47 28.25 57.10
CA ILE A 604 2.30 27.51 57.59
C ILE A 604 1.03 28.27 57.19
N ILE A 605 0.17 27.61 56.43
CA ILE A 605 -1.10 28.15 55.94
C ILE A 605 -2.26 27.25 56.35
N SER A 606 -3.45 27.82 56.30
CA SER A 606 -4.72 27.10 56.39
C SER A 606 -5.25 26.84 55.00
N ASP A 607 -5.52 25.57 54.73
CA ASP A 607 -5.82 25.06 53.40
C ASP A 607 -7.18 24.33 53.40
N TYR A 608 -8.13 24.87 52.65
CA TYR A 608 -9.51 24.39 52.60
C TYR A 608 -9.92 24.05 51.18
N LEU A 609 -10.54 22.87 51.02
CA LEU A 609 -11.19 22.46 49.79
C LEU A 609 -12.68 22.25 50.03
N VAL A 610 -13.52 23.00 49.31
CA VAL A 610 -14.98 22.99 49.48
C VAL A 610 -15.65 22.89 48.11
N ASP A 611 -16.61 21.98 48.00
CA ASP A 611 -17.49 21.87 46.83
C ASP A 611 -18.72 22.77 47.03
N LEU A 612 -18.97 23.70 46.10
CA LEU A 612 -20.06 24.68 46.17
C LEU A 612 -20.98 24.55 44.95
N TYR A 613 -22.26 24.26 45.17
CA TYR A 613 -23.26 24.28 44.11
C TYR A 613 -23.71 25.73 43.83
N LEU A 614 -23.51 26.20 42.60
CA LEU A 614 -23.78 27.57 42.18
C LEU A 614 -24.66 27.61 40.93
N GLU A 615 -25.59 28.56 40.92
CA GLU A 615 -26.44 28.88 39.76
C GLU A 615 -25.72 29.81 38.77
N PRO A 616 -26.16 29.95 37.51
CA PRO A 616 -25.55 30.86 36.55
C PRO A 616 -25.51 32.32 37.04
N GLY A 617 -24.36 32.98 36.92
CA GLY A 617 -24.16 34.38 37.30
C GLY A 617 -22.70 34.77 37.49
N THR A 618 -22.46 36.06 37.69
CA THR A 618 -21.13 36.61 38.01
C THR A 618 -20.98 36.73 39.52
N TYR A 619 -19.88 36.20 40.02
CA TYR A 619 -19.55 36.09 41.43
C TYR A 619 -18.41 37.02 41.82
N TYR A 620 -18.57 37.62 42.99
CA TYR A 620 -17.61 38.49 43.65
C TYR A 620 -17.24 37.90 45.00
N ALA A 621 -16.09 38.28 45.54
CA ALA A 621 -15.68 37.86 46.86
C ALA A 621 -15.19 39.04 47.71
N SER A 622 -15.26 38.91 49.02
CA SER A 622 -14.65 39.85 49.96
C SER A 622 -13.99 39.10 51.11
N LEU A 623 -12.96 39.70 51.70
CA LEU A 623 -12.26 39.17 52.86
C LEU A 623 -12.21 40.23 53.96
N THR A 624 -12.95 40.00 55.05
CA THR A 624 -13.05 40.95 56.17
C THR A 624 -12.47 40.33 57.46
N GLY A 625 -11.91 41.15 58.35
CA GLY A 625 -11.28 40.66 59.58
C GLY A 625 -10.63 41.81 60.38
N SER A 626 -10.02 41.49 61.53
CA SER A 626 -9.36 42.48 62.41
C SER A 626 -7.99 42.00 62.94
N TYR A 627 -6.95 42.83 62.75
CA TYR A 627 -5.54 42.63 63.19
C TYR A 627 -5.32 42.85 64.71
N TYR A 628 -4.35 42.16 65.33
CA TYR A 628 -3.83 42.47 66.68
C TYR A 628 -2.30 42.24 66.79
N PRO A 629 -1.52 43.07 67.51
CA PRO A 629 -1.26 44.48 67.27
C PRO A 629 -0.04 44.72 66.33
N SER A 630 -0.25 45.57 65.33
CA SER A 630 0.67 46.65 64.89
C SER A 630 1.87 46.40 63.96
N ILE A 631 1.85 45.41 63.07
CA ILE A 631 2.48 45.58 61.73
C ILE A 631 1.57 44.93 60.68
N PRO A 632 0.97 45.67 59.72
CA PRO A 632 0.33 45.05 58.57
C PRO A 632 1.44 44.46 57.70
N GLU A 633 1.77 43.19 57.93
CA GLU A 633 2.41 42.40 56.87
C GLU A 633 1.33 42.01 55.87
N ASP A 634 1.67 41.97 54.58
CA ASP A 634 0.76 41.53 53.53
C ASP A 634 0.20 40.14 53.90
N ILE A 635 -1.12 40.00 53.87
CA ILE A 635 -1.77 38.70 54.08
C ILE A 635 -1.37 37.81 52.91
N THR A 636 -0.89 36.60 53.19
CA THR A 636 -0.73 35.58 52.13
C THR A 636 -2.05 34.86 51.96
N ASP A 637 -2.92 35.37 51.09
CA ASP A 637 -4.20 34.72 50.76
C ASP A 637 -4.29 34.36 49.28
N THR A 638 -4.85 33.21 48.96
CA THR A 638 -5.24 32.86 47.60
C THR A 638 -6.48 32.01 47.67
N PHE A 639 -7.57 32.52 47.12
CA PHE A 639 -8.80 31.76 46.94
C PHE A 639 -8.92 31.45 45.46
N SER A 640 -8.96 30.16 45.13
CA SER A 640 -9.16 29.73 43.75
C SER A 640 -10.43 28.91 43.61
N VAL A 641 -11.17 29.12 42.53
CA VAL A 641 -12.37 28.34 42.20
C VAL A 641 -12.15 27.69 40.85
N THR A 642 -12.37 26.37 40.78
CA THR A 642 -12.40 25.63 39.53
C THR A 642 -13.85 25.43 39.09
N THR A 643 -14.21 26.03 37.95
CA THR A 643 -15.49 25.83 37.27
C THR A 643 -15.34 24.83 36.11
N LYS A 644 -16.43 24.18 35.71
CA LYS A 644 -16.58 23.25 34.60
C LYS A 644 -17.69 23.74 33.67
N GLU A 645 -17.33 24.47 32.62
CA GLU A 645 -18.28 25.05 31.67
C GLU A 645 -18.38 24.21 30.40
N ASP A 646 -19.59 24.09 29.85
CA ASP A 646 -19.78 23.52 28.52
C ASP A 646 -19.31 24.54 27.48
N VAL A 647 -18.26 24.19 26.74
CA VAL A 647 -17.72 24.99 25.64
C VAL A 647 -17.98 24.23 24.35
N PHE A 648 -18.65 24.90 23.41
CA PHE A 648 -18.80 24.38 22.06
C PHE A 648 -17.47 24.49 21.31
N VAL A 649 -16.87 23.35 21.00
CA VAL A 649 -15.68 23.27 20.17
C VAL A 649 -16.14 23.12 18.72
N ASN A 650 -15.95 24.17 17.92
CA ASN A 650 -16.20 24.09 16.48
C ASN A 650 -15.10 23.24 15.80
N GLU A 651 -15.34 21.95 15.73
CA GLU A 651 -14.44 20.99 15.11
C GLU A 651 -14.77 20.88 13.60
N THR A 652 -13.86 21.37 12.75
CA THR A 652 -14.04 21.32 11.30
C THR A 652 -13.37 20.10 10.67
N LYS A 653 -12.43 19.46 11.37
CA LYS A 653 -11.67 18.29 10.91
C LYS A 653 -11.17 17.45 12.09
N ARG A 654 -10.94 16.15 11.86
CA ARG A 654 -10.33 15.20 12.80
C ARG A 654 -9.14 14.49 12.18
N ASN A 655 -8.27 13.95 13.01
CA ASN A 655 -7.16 13.09 12.58
C ASN A 655 -7.70 11.70 12.22
N GLY A 656 -7.37 11.23 11.01
CA GLY A 656 -7.65 9.87 10.55
C GLY A 656 -6.43 8.96 10.62
N GLY A 657 -6.65 7.67 10.37
CA GLY A 657 -5.56 6.69 10.29
C GLY A 657 -4.62 6.95 9.11
N GLY A 658 -3.32 6.73 9.33
CA GLY A 658 -2.30 6.79 8.28
C GLY A 658 -1.51 8.08 8.18
N LEU A 659 -0.51 8.02 7.31
CA LEU A 659 0.43 9.09 7.01
C LEU A 659 0.13 9.68 5.62
N ARG A 660 0.37 10.98 5.48
CA ARG A 660 0.44 11.67 4.19
C ARG A 660 1.68 12.54 4.11
N ILE A 661 2.12 12.82 2.90
CA ILE A 661 3.23 13.75 2.66
C ILE A 661 2.75 15.21 2.76
N ASN A 662 3.35 16.01 3.63
CA ASN A 662 3.09 17.46 3.71
C ASN A 662 4.00 18.23 2.76
N ASN A 663 5.28 17.87 2.71
CA ASN A 663 6.26 18.45 1.78
C ASN A 663 7.38 17.46 1.42
N ILE A 664 7.96 17.68 0.24
CA ILE A 664 9.22 17.03 -0.19
C ILE A 664 10.20 18.13 -0.55
N GLN A 665 11.35 18.13 0.12
CA GLN A 665 12.37 19.15 0.01
C GLN A 665 13.65 18.57 -0.59
N TYR A 666 14.16 19.21 -1.63
CA TYR A 666 15.39 18.83 -2.34
C TYR A 666 16.46 19.87 -2.05
N PHE A 667 17.63 19.40 -1.65
CA PHE A 667 18.80 20.21 -1.30
C PHE A 667 19.95 19.82 -2.22
N ASP A 668 20.64 20.82 -2.81
CA ASP A 668 21.79 20.58 -3.68
C ASP A 668 22.98 19.98 -2.93
N THR A 669 23.11 20.27 -1.63
CA THR A 669 24.11 19.68 -0.74
C THR A 669 23.50 19.33 0.61
N PRO A 670 24.04 18.36 1.37
CA PRO A 670 23.39 17.86 2.59
C PRO A 670 23.46 18.87 3.75
N VAL A 671 24.38 19.83 3.66
CA VAL A 671 24.62 20.88 4.67
C VAL A 671 23.89 22.18 4.36
N SER A 672 23.19 22.27 3.22
CA SER A 672 22.46 23.48 2.86
C SER A 672 21.34 23.76 3.87
N PRO A 673 21.22 24.99 4.41
CA PRO A 673 20.17 25.33 5.38
C PRO A 673 18.79 25.45 4.72
N THR A 674 18.73 25.59 3.40
CA THR A 674 17.49 25.80 2.65
C THR A 674 17.39 24.87 1.44
N PRO A 675 16.20 24.38 1.08
CA PRO A 675 16.03 23.54 -0.10
C PRO A 675 16.10 24.35 -1.39
N SER A 676 16.77 23.81 -2.41
CA SER A 676 16.80 24.36 -3.77
C SER A 676 15.48 24.16 -4.50
N LYS A 677 14.72 23.12 -4.13
CA LYS A 677 13.39 22.85 -4.67
C LYS A 677 12.49 22.22 -3.61
N GLU A 678 11.22 22.61 -3.59
CA GLU A 678 10.26 22.17 -2.60
C GLU A 678 8.89 21.95 -3.24
N PHE A 679 8.28 20.79 -2.97
CA PHE A 679 6.89 20.52 -3.28
C PHE A 679 6.09 20.54 -1.98
N MET A 680 5.06 21.39 -1.92
CA MET A 680 4.15 21.51 -0.77
C MET A 680 2.78 20.95 -1.16
N TYR A 681 2.21 20.12 -0.30
CA TYR A 681 0.95 19.44 -0.53
C TYR A 681 -0.11 19.99 0.42
N ASP A 682 -1.23 20.45 -0.13
CA ASP A 682 -2.35 20.99 0.60
C ASP A 682 -3.62 20.17 0.31
N TYR A 683 -4.18 19.61 1.36
CA TYR A 683 -5.32 18.69 1.33
C TYR A 683 -6.64 19.36 1.73
N ARG A 684 -6.66 20.68 1.89
CA ARG A 684 -7.85 21.44 2.27
C ARG A 684 -8.92 21.41 1.17
N ASP A 685 -10.18 21.52 1.59
CA ASP A 685 -11.29 21.68 0.66
C ASP A 685 -11.19 23.04 -0.06
N ILE A 686 -11.30 23.02 -1.39
CA ILE A 686 -11.12 24.23 -2.21
C ILE A 686 -12.24 25.26 -2.04
N ASN A 687 -13.42 24.84 -1.61
CA ASN A 687 -14.57 25.72 -1.39
C ASN A 687 -14.65 26.17 0.07
N THR A 688 -14.14 25.36 1.01
CA THR A 688 -14.16 25.60 2.45
C THR A 688 -12.78 25.33 3.08
N PRO A 689 -11.80 26.26 2.94
CA PRO A 689 -10.41 26.00 3.32
C PRO A 689 -10.16 25.66 4.80
N GLN A 690 -11.13 25.89 5.69
CA GLN A 690 -11.06 25.47 7.10
C GLN A 690 -11.30 23.96 7.29
N LYS A 691 -11.80 23.27 6.26
CA LYS A 691 -12.06 21.84 6.22
C LYS A 691 -11.00 21.10 5.42
N SER A 692 -10.81 19.84 5.78
CA SER A 692 -10.09 18.87 4.96
C SER A 692 -10.97 18.41 3.79
N SER A 693 -10.36 18.13 2.65
CA SER A 693 -11.01 17.40 1.56
C SER A 693 -11.02 15.88 1.79
N GLY A 694 -10.36 15.42 2.86
CA GLY A 694 -10.27 14.02 3.26
C GLY A 694 -11.60 13.50 3.78
N SER A 695 -11.88 12.23 3.49
CA SER A 695 -13.10 11.55 3.91
C SER A 695 -12.87 10.08 4.29
N LEU A 696 -13.58 9.60 5.32
CA LEU A 696 -13.60 8.20 5.72
C LEU A 696 -14.72 7.44 5.02
N VAL A 697 -14.40 6.31 4.39
CA VAL A 697 -15.42 5.44 3.77
C VAL A 697 -16.14 4.52 4.78
N PHE A 698 -15.67 4.51 6.03
CA PHE A 698 -16.20 3.73 7.14
C PHE A 698 -16.20 4.60 8.42
N PRO A 699 -16.93 4.24 9.49
CA PRO A 699 -16.81 4.94 10.76
C PRO A 699 -15.40 4.83 11.34
N GLU A 700 -15.09 5.72 12.30
CA GLU A 700 -13.88 5.64 13.12
C GLU A 700 -13.78 4.27 13.84
N PRO A 701 -12.56 3.78 14.17
CA PRO A 701 -12.38 2.52 14.87
C PRO A 701 -13.22 2.44 16.13
N VAL A 702 -14.01 1.37 16.24
CA VAL A 702 -14.86 1.12 17.41
C VAL A 702 -14.14 0.11 18.31
N LEU A 703 -13.78 0.57 19.51
CA LEU A 703 -13.08 -0.22 20.52
C LEU A 703 -13.95 -0.53 21.73
N SER A 704 -15.21 -0.10 21.72
CA SER A 704 -16.13 -0.33 22.83
C SER A 704 -17.56 -0.42 22.34
N TYR A 705 -18.31 -1.32 22.96
CA TYR A 705 -19.73 -1.52 22.69
C TYR A 705 -20.40 -2.03 23.96
N SER A 706 -21.72 -1.84 24.05
CA SER A 706 -22.52 -2.45 25.10
C SER A 706 -23.10 -3.76 24.60
N ASP A 707 -23.21 -4.71 25.52
CA ASP A 707 -23.72 -6.02 25.19
C ASP A 707 -24.55 -6.62 26.33
N SER A 708 -25.39 -7.61 26.02
CA SER A 708 -26.20 -8.31 27.02
C SER A 708 -26.00 -9.81 26.90
N TYR A 709 -25.81 -10.47 28.04
CA TYR A 709 -25.58 -11.91 28.11
C TYR A 709 -26.62 -12.59 29.00
N SER A 710 -27.07 -13.78 28.58
CA SER A 710 -27.89 -14.66 29.41
C SER A 710 -27.37 -16.10 29.38
N TYR A 711 -27.32 -16.74 30.54
CA TYR A 711 -27.04 -18.15 30.76
C TYR A 711 -28.26 -18.83 31.37
N ARG A 712 -28.58 -20.01 30.84
CA ARG A 712 -29.51 -20.94 31.47
C ARG A 712 -29.00 -22.36 31.29
N ASN A 713 -28.67 -23.05 32.38
CA ASN A 713 -28.36 -24.48 32.33
C ASN A 713 -29.64 -25.28 32.09
N LYS A 714 -29.70 -26.06 31.02
CA LYS A 714 -30.85 -26.94 30.73
C LYS A 714 -30.53 -28.43 30.83
N VAL A 715 -29.24 -28.81 30.84
CA VAL A 715 -28.82 -30.20 30.69
C VAL A 715 -28.71 -30.94 32.04
N ASN A 716 -28.33 -30.25 33.12
CA ASN A 716 -28.02 -30.91 34.41
C ASN A 716 -29.03 -30.67 35.54
N ASN A 717 -29.90 -29.66 35.39
CA ASN A 717 -31.15 -29.38 36.10
C ASN A 717 -31.51 -27.91 35.80
N ALA A 718 -32.79 -27.56 35.78
CA ALA A 718 -33.32 -26.26 35.32
C ALA A 718 -33.05 -25.08 36.28
N ASP A 719 -31.87 -25.04 36.91
CA ASP A 719 -31.72 -24.44 38.23
C ASP A 719 -30.78 -23.25 38.34
N ILE A 720 -30.10 -22.81 37.26
CA ILE A 720 -29.27 -21.60 37.30
C ILE A 720 -29.57 -20.71 36.11
N VAL A 721 -30.04 -19.50 36.39
CA VAL A 721 -30.19 -18.41 35.44
C VAL A 721 -29.25 -17.28 35.83
N TYR A 722 -28.36 -16.91 34.92
CA TYR A 722 -27.54 -15.70 35.04
C TYR A 722 -27.85 -14.79 33.87
N SER A 723 -27.98 -13.48 34.09
CA SER A 723 -27.97 -12.50 33.01
C SER A 723 -27.26 -11.23 33.44
N ALA A 724 -26.50 -10.62 32.56
CA ALA A 724 -25.85 -9.34 32.82
C ALA A 724 -25.72 -8.54 31.53
N ASN A 725 -25.75 -7.22 31.69
CA ASN A 725 -25.29 -6.29 30.66
C ASN A 725 -23.78 -6.09 30.82
N PHE A 726 -23.07 -5.74 29.75
CA PHE A 726 -21.63 -5.54 29.75
C PHE A 726 -21.30 -4.25 29.03
N ASP A 727 -20.40 -3.46 29.62
CA ASP A 727 -19.57 -2.56 28.84
C ASP A 727 -18.34 -3.35 28.40
N ILE A 728 -18.20 -3.52 27.08
CA ILE A 728 -17.09 -4.25 26.50
C ILE A 728 -16.09 -3.24 25.94
N LYS A 729 -14.81 -3.48 26.21
CA LYS A 729 -13.68 -2.75 25.63
C LYS A 729 -12.73 -3.73 24.97
N THR A 730 -12.26 -3.39 23.79
CA THR A 730 -11.25 -4.14 23.05
C THR A 730 -10.02 -3.27 22.83
N ASP A 731 -8.86 -3.89 22.67
CA ASP A 731 -7.63 -3.20 22.21
C ASP A 731 -7.44 -3.28 20.68
N TYR A 732 -8.45 -3.79 19.98
CA TYR A 732 -8.53 -3.90 18.53
C TYR A 732 -9.89 -3.38 18.01
N ASN A 733 -9.91 -2.91 16.75
CA ASN A 733 -11.12 -2.43 16.10
C ASN A 733 -12.08 -3.59 15.82
N ILE A 734 -13.32 -3.51 16.30
CA ILE A 734 -14.34 -4.57 16.09
C ILE A 734 -15.01 -4.50 14.72
N LEU A 735 -14.81 -3.41 13.99
CA LEU A 735 -15.43 -3.17 12.69
C LEU A 735 -14.74 -3.98 11.57
N PRO A 736 -15.50 -4.63 10.66
CA PRO A 736 -14.93 -5.23 9.46
C PRO A 736 -14.35 -4.09 8.60
N PHE A 737 -13.02 -4.07 8.47
CA PHE A 737 -12.32 -2.94 7.85
C PHE A 737 -12.76 -2.70 6.39
N GLN A 738 -13.02 -1.44 6.05
CA GLN A 738 -13.16 -0.99 4.67
C GLN A 738 -12.33 0.25 4.47
N LYS A 739 -11.61 0.27 3.36
CA LYS A 739 -10.66 1.30 3.03
C LYS A 739 -10.93 1.85 1.64
N THR A 740 -10.37 3.02 1.38
CA THR A 740 -10.48 3.70 0.11
C THR A 740 -9.11 3.77 -0.55
N GLN A 741 -8.92 3.01 -1.63
CA GLN A 741 -7.63 2.68 -2.21
C GLN A 741 -6.64 2.23 -1.12
N GLY A 742 -7.11 1.33 -0.23
CA GLY A 742 -6.34 0.82 0.91
C GLY A 742 -5.97 1.81 2.02
N SER A 743 -6.31 3.09 1.88
CA SER A 743 -6.13 4.11 2.92
C SER A 743 -7.40 4.27 3.76
N ASP A 744 -7.26 4.64 5.03
CA ASP A 744 -8.40 4.97 5.89
C ASP A 744 -9.06 6.29 5.43
N VAL A 745 -8.26 7.24 4.93
CA VAL A 745 -8.69 8.54 4.41
C VAL A 745 -8.36 8.65 2.91
N GLY A 746 -9.33 9.10 2.11
CA GLY A 746 -9.12 9.50 0.72
C GLY A 746 -9.42 10.98 0.49
N TYR A 747 -8.53 11.69 -0.21
CA TYR A 747 -8.64 13.14 -0.45
C TYR A 747 -9.32 13.46 -1.77
N LYS A 748 -10.37 14.28 -1.72
CA LYS A 748 -11.02 14.78 -2.95
C LYS A 748 -10.17 15.82 -3.66
N TYR A 749 -9.49 16.69 -2.92
CA TYR A 749 -8.70 17.79 -3.47
C TYR A 749 -7.26 17.75 -2.94
N VAL A 750 -6.30 17.85 -3.85
CA VAL A 750 -4.88 17.98 -3.49
C VAL A 750 -4.27 19.10 -4.30
N THR A 751 -3.80 20.15 -3.64
CA THR A 751 -3.08 21.24 -4.28
C THR A 751 -1.59 21.06 -4.05
N VAL A 752 -0.82 20.95 -5.13
CA VAL A 752 0.63 20.82 -5.10
C VAL A 752 1.26 22.12 -5.56
N LYS A 753 2.02 22.77 -4.69
CA LYS A 753 2.77 23.99 -5.00
C LYS A 753 4.25 23.66 -5.17
N GLN A 754 4.89 24.23 -6.19
CA GLN A 754 6.33 24.06 -6.42
C GLN A 754 7.09 25.37 -6.21
N ILE A 755 8.05 25.36 -5.30
CA ILE A 755 8.96 26.48 -5.04
C ILE A 755 10.36 26.07 -5.49
N VAL A 756 11.04 26.94 -6.24
CA VAL A 756 12.44 26.76 -6.66
C VAL A 756 13.26 27.94 -6.17
N ARG A 757 14.43 27.67 -5.59
CA ARG A 757 15.38 28.69 -5.11
C ARG A 757 16.63 28.63 -5.98
N GLY A 758 16.94 29.73 -6.66
CA GLY A 758 18.15 29.84 -7.47
C GLY A 758 19.41 30.08 -6.64
N ASN A 759 20.58 30.05 -7.28
CA ASN A 759 21.90 30.18 -6.62
C ASN A 759 22.08 31.48 -5.78
N ASN A 760 21.26 32.51 -6.02
CA ASN A 760 21.26 33.77 -5.27
C ASN A 760 20.15 33.84 -4.19
N ASN A 761 19.56 32.70 -3.80
CA ASN A 761 18.35 32.60 -2.97
C ASN A 761 17.11 33.31 -3.55
N ALA A 762 17.11 33.65 -4.84
CA ALA A 762 15.93 34.16 -5.52
C ALA A 762 14.85 33.07 -5.55
N ILE A 763 13.68 33.36 -4.99
CA ILE A 763 12.55 32.44 -4.93
C ILE A 763 11.73 32.59 -6.20
N THR A 764 11.65 31.52 -6.97
CA THR A 764 10.71 31.38 -8.08
C THR A 764 9.55 30.50 -7.62
N ASP A 765 8.35 31.08 -7.57
CA ASP A 765 7.11 30.34 -7.42
C ASP A 765 6.68 29.84 -8.81
N ASN A 766 6.72 28.52 -9.02
CA ASN A 766 6.29 27.92 -10.30
C ASN A 766 4.76 27.73 -10.36
N GLY A 767 4.03 28.28 -9.40
CA GLY A 767 2.58 28.15 -9.29
C GLY A 767 2.16 26.86 -8.60
N SER A 768 0.89 26.49 -8.83
CA SER A 768 0.27 25.33 -8.17
C SER A 768 -0.52 24.48 -9.16
N THR A 769 -0.66 23.19 -8.84
CA THR A 769 -1.55 22.27 -9.55
C THR A 769 -2.58 21.75 -8.57
N VAL A 770 -3.87 21.89 -8.91
CA VAL A 770 -5.00 21.37 -8.13
C VAL A 770 -5.48 20.09 -8.80
N TYR A 771 -5.38 18.98 -8.09
CA TYR A 771 -5.91 17.68 -8.48
C TYR A 771 -7.26 17.45 -7.79
N THR A 772 -8.25 16.99 -8.56
CA THR A 772 -9.57 16.59 -8.06
C THR A 772 -9.79 15.11 -8.35
N PHE A 773 -10.10 14.32 -7.33
CA PHE A 773 -10.29 12.87 -7.43
C PHE A 773 -11.74 12.46 -7.14
N ARG A 774 -12.16 11.32 -7.68
CA ARG A 774 -13.36 10.62 -7.20
C ARG A 774 -13.09 10.12 -5.78
N SER A 775 -13.93 10.46 -4.82
CA SER A 775 -13.69 10.24 -3.39
C SER A 775 -14.90 9.58 -2.70
N PRO A 776 -14.83 9.22 -1.40
CA PRO A 776 -15.99 8.74 -0.66
C PRO A 776 -17.16 9.74 -0.62
N LEU A 777 -16.90 11.04 -0.81
CA LEU A 777 -17.95 12.06 -0.96
C LEU A 777 -18.79 11.86 -2.21
N ASP A 778 -18.19 11.37 -3.29
CA ASP A 778 -18.85 11.17 -4.56
C ASP A 778 -19.46 9.75 -4.63
N PHE A 779 -18.78 8.77 -4.03
CA PHE A 779 -19.16 7.35 -4.04
C PHE A 779 -19.06 6.75 -2.62
N PRO A 780 -20.00 7.08 -1.71
CA PRO A 780 -20.07 6.48 -0.39
C PRO A 780 -20.43 5.00 -0.47
N ASN A 781 -20.01 4.24 0.54
CA ASN A 781 -20.42 2.85 0.66
C ASN A 781 -21.95 2.75 0.87
N GLN A 782 -22.50 1.65 0.37
CA GLN A 782 -23.91 1.36 0.40
C GLN A 782 -24.17 0.28 1.46
N GLY A 783 -25.26 0.41 2.21
CA GLY A 783 -25.59 -0.49 3.31
C GLY A 783 -25.87 0.26 4.61
N SER A 784 -26.26 -0.48 5.64
CA SER A 784 -26.37 0.02 7.00
C SER A 784 -25.55 -0.87 7.92
N LEU A 785 -24.71 -0.25 8.75
CA LEU A 785 -23.85 -0.93 9.71
C LEU A 785 -24.56 -0.97 11.07
N ALA A 786 -24.88 -2.17 11.55
CA ALA A 786 -25.30 -2.36 12.93
C ALA A 786 -24.07 -2.54 13.82
N LEU A 787 -23.89 -1.67 14.82
CA LEU A 787 -22.83 -1.81 15.84
C LEU A 787 -23.20 -2.87 16.89
N GLN A 788 -23.67 -4.01 16.42
CA GLN A 788 -24.03 -5.17 17.24
C GLN A 788 -23.32 -6.37 16.63
N PRO A 789 -22.39 -7.02 17.34
CA PRO A 789 -21.67 -8.16 16.76
C PRO A 789 -22.60 -9.37 16.48
N PRO A 790 -22.25 -10.32 15.60
CA PRO A 790 -21.19 -10.18 14.61
C PRO A 790 -21.53 -9.01 13.67
N ILE A 791 -20.56 -8.12 13.48
CA ILE A 791 -20.75 -6.94 12.65
C ILE A 791 -20.62 -7.38 11.20
N MET A 792 -21.70 -7.21 10.44
CA MET A 792 -21.76 -7.67 9.07
C MET A 792 -20.96 -6.72 8.16
N PRO A 793 -20.10 -7.23 7.26
CA PRO A 793 -19.46 -6.40 6.25
C PRO A 793 -20.52 -5.85 5.28
N ILE A 794 -20.27 -4.66 4.72
CA ILE A 794 -21.08 -4.07 3.64
C ILE A 794 -20.31 -4.12 2.31
N PRO A 795 -20.94 -3.93 1.15
CA PRO A 795 -20.21 -3.88 -0.11
C PRO A 795 -19.21 -2.70 -0.16
N ASN A 796 -17.95 -2.98 -0.51
CA ASN A 796 -16.94 -1.94 -0.71
C ASN A 796 -16.91 -1.48 -2.19
N LEU A 797 -17.17 -0.20 -2.45
CA LEU A 797 -17.19 0.38 -3.80
C LEU A 797 -15.86 1.03 -4.20
N ASP A 798 -14.75 0.41 -3.82
CA ASP A 798 -13.44 1.04 -3.95
C ASP A 798 -13.02 1.31 -5.40
N TYR A 799 -13.49 0.47 -6.31
CA TYR A 799 -13.22 0.59 -7.73
C TYR A 799 -13.82 1.88 -8.37
N LEU A 800 -14.63 2.64 -7.63
CA LEU A 800 -15.20 3.93 -8.03
C LEU A 800 -14.41 5.15 -7.52
N ARG A 801 -13.34 4.94 -6.75
CA ARG A 801 -12.64 6.02 -6.02
C ARG A 801 -11.15 6.03 -6.35
N GLY A 802 -10.51 7.19 -6.22
CA GLY A 802 -9.09 7.41 -6.51
C GLY A 802 -8.75 7.90 -7.91
N GLN A 803 -9.68 7.85 -8.88
CA GLN A 803 -9.42 8.31 -10.26
C GLN A 803 -9.39 9.84 -10.36
N LEU A 804 -8.46 10.38 -11.17
CA LEU A 804 -8.28 11.81 -11.41
C LEU A 804 -9.36 12.42 -12.32
N VAL A 805 -10.28 13.18 -11.73
CA VAL A 805 -11.37 13.88 -12.45
C VAL A 805 -10.89 15.17 -13.11
N SER A 806 -10.05 15.95 -12.44
CA SER A 806 -9.58 17.24 -12.95
C SER A 806 -8.16 17.56 -12.49
N GLU A 807 -7.35 18.09 -13.39
CA GLU A 807 -6.04 18.68 -13.11
C GLU A 807 -6.02 20.13 -13.61
N LYS A 808 -5.85 21.08 -12.69
CA LYS A 808 -5.80 22.52 -13.00
C LYS A 808 -4.47 23.11 -12.59
N LYS A 809 -3.70 23.62 -13.55
CA LYS A 809 -2.39 24.23 -13.31
C LYS A 809 -2.49 25.74 -13.36
N TYR A 810 -1.98 26.39 -12.32
CA TYR A 810 -1.98 27.84 -12.16
C TYR A 810 -0.55 28.39 -12.17
N ASN A 811 -0.37 29.63 -12.62
CA ASN A 811 0.88 30.36 -12.42
C ASN A 811 0.93 31.01 -11.02
N SER A 812 2.05 31.65 -10.70
CA SER A 812 2.27 32.34 -9.41
C SER A 812 1.26 33.47 -9.13
N SER A 813 0.65 34.04 -10.17
CA SER A 813 -0.36 35.10 -10.08
C SER A 813 -1.79 34.56 -9.94
N GLY A 814 -1.96 33.22 -9.87
CA GLY A 814 -3.26 32.56 -9.78
C GLY A 814 -4.02 32.45 -11.11
N GLN A 815 -3.38 32.72 -12.25
CA GLN A 815 -4.00 32.53 -13.58
C GLN A 815 -3.90 31.07 -13.99
N LEU A 816 -4.99 30.52 -14.53
CA LEU A 816 -5.08 29.14 -14.99
C LEU A 816 -4.31 28.97 -16.31
N LEU A 817 -3.29 28.12 -16.35
CA LEU A 817 -2.47 27.85 -17.54
C LEU A 817 -2.98 26.65 -18.34
N SER A 818 -3.44 25.61 -17.65
CA SER A 818 -3.99 24.41 -18.27
C SER A 818 -5.02 23.74 -17.40
N GLU A 819 -6.02 23.14 -18.01
CA GLU A 819 -7.06 22.34 -17.37
C GLU A 819 -7.24 21.02 -18.15
N ILE A 820 -7.17 19.90 -17.42
CA ILE A 820 -7.52 18.58 -17.94
C ILE A 820 -8.74 18.12 -17.15
N ASN A 821 -9.81 17.73 -17.83
CA ASN A 821 -11.00 17.13 -17.23
C ASN A 821 -11.24 15.74 -17.82
N THR A 822 -11.47 14.76 -16.97
CA THR A 822 -11.66 13.36 -17.35
C THR A 822 -13.00 12.84 -16.83
N ASN A 823 -13.81 12.32 -17.74
CA ASN A 823 -15.00 11.56 -17.42
C ASN A 823 -14.69 10.07 -17.55
N TYR A 824 -15.41 9.27 -16.78
CA TYR A 824 -15.17 7.84 -16.68
C TYR A 824 -16.41 7.02 -17.04
N SER A 825 -16.18 5.86 -17.64
CA SER A 825 -17.15 4.77 -17.74
C SER A 825 -16.80 3.68 -16.75
N VAL A 826 -17.82 3.10 -16.12
CA VAL A 826 -17.68 2.06 -15.10
C VAL A 826 -18.26 0.76 -15.64
N THR A 827 -17.59 -0.35 -15.34
CA THR A 827 -18.23 -1.67 -15.45
C THR A 827 -18.05 -2.45 -14.15
N GLU A 828 -19.15 -2.97 -13.62
CA GLU A 828 -19.22 -3.70 -12.34
C GLU A 828 -19.54 -5.18 -12.59
N ILE A 829 -18.98 -6.04 -11.73
CA ILE A 829 -19.35 -7.44 -11.53
C ILE A 829 -19.54 -7.68 -10.04
N GLU A 830 -20.44 -8.59 -9.69
CA GLU A 830 -20.66 -9.03 -8.32
C GLU A 830 -20.32 -10.52 -8.22
N LYS A 831 -19.61 -10.91 -7.16
CA LYS A 831 -19.25 -12.31 -6.91
C LYS A 831 -19.54 -12.70 -5.48
N ASN A 832 -19.96 -13.94 -5.32
CA ASN A 832 -20.06 -14.58 -4.01
C ASN A 832 -18.66 -15.04 -3.59
N ASP A 833 -18.13 -14.48 -2.51
CA ASP A 833 -16.78 -14.78 -1.98
C ASP A 833 -16.79 -15.84 -0.88
N GLY A 834 -17.97 -16.28 -0.41
CA GLY A 834 -18.07 -17.33 0.60
C GLY A 834 -19.41 -17.41 1.32
N ILE A 835 -19.53 -18.39 2.21
CA ILE A 835 -20.62 -18.45 3.19
C ILE A 835 -20.10 -17.91 4.51
N LYS A 836 -20.71 -16.84 4.98
CA LYS A 836 -20.46 -16.32 6.32
C LYS A 836 -21.50 -16.89 7.28
N LEU A 837 -21.12 -17.07 8.54
CA LEU A 837 -21.99 -17.59 9.57
C LEU A 837 -22.34 -16.47 10.55
N GLN A 838 -23.64 -16.25 10.75
CA GLN A 838 -24.13 -15.52 11.90
C GLN A 838 -24.38 -16.51 13.03
N ASP A 839 -23.68 -16.38 14.15
CA ASP A 839 -24.00 -17.17 15.35
C ASP A 839 -25.31 -16.65 15.96
N ASN A 840 -26.34 -17.50 15.99
CA ASN A 840 -27.68 -17.14 16.49
C ASN A 840 -27.73 -17.08 18.02
N PHE A 841 -26.79 -17.75 18.67
CA PHE A 841 -26.60 -17.72 20.12
C PHE A 841 -25.43 -16.85 20.52
N TYR A 842 -24.89 -16.06 19.57
CA TYR A 842 -23.86 -15.09 19.85
C TYR A 842 -24.34 -14.21 21.01
N ARG A 843 -23.66 -14.34 22.18
CA ARG A 843 -23.94 -13.70 23.49
C ARG A 843 -24.92 -14.41 24.43
N ASN A 844 -25.31 -15.64 24.17
CA ASN A 844 -26.03 -16.46 25.15
C ASN A 844 -25.23 -17.74 25.37
N SER A 845 -25.01 -18.12 26.63
CA SER A 845 -24.50 -19.47 26.96
C SER A 845 -25.64 -20.47 26.81
N VAL A 846 -26.04 -20.66 25.57
CA VAL A 846 -26.55 -21.95 25.13
C VAL A 846 -25.42 -22.75 24.50
N GLY A 847 -24.16 -22.45 24.90
CA GLY A 847 -22.96 -23.24 24.61
C GLY A 847 -23.12 -24.74 24.91
N GLU A 848 -24.01 -25.09 25.84
CA GLU A 848 -24.47 -26.47 26.07
C GLU A 848 -25.03 -27.13 24.80
N TYR A 849 -25.64 -26.38 23.88
CA TYR A 849 -26.09 -26.92 22.59
C TYR A 849 -24.94 -27.32 21.66
N PHE A 850 -23.73 -26.79 21.88
CA PHE A 850 -22.54 -27.12 21.10
C PHE A 850 -21.80 -28.37 21.66
N ILE A 851 -22.32 -29.00 22.72
CA ILE A 851 -21.78 -30.26 23.27
C ILE A 851 -22.34 -31.49 22.55
N TYR A 852 -23.48 -31.37 21.87
CA TYR A 852 -24.09 -32.46 21.14
C TYR A 852 -23.27 -32.80 19.89
N ASN A 853 -23.35 -34.06 19.47
CA ASN A 853 -22.54 -34.55 18.34
C ASN A 853 -23.30 -34.52 17.01
N SER A 854 -24.62 -34.35 17.05
CA SER A 854 -25.48 -34.21 15.88
C SER A 854 -26.65 -33.29 16.14
N TYR A 855 -27.21 -32.73 15.07
CA TYR A 855 -28.46 -31.96 15.16
C TYR A 855 -29.61 -32.79 15.73
N GLN A 856 -29.70 -34.09 15.40
CA GLN A 856 -30.77 -34.96 15.92
C GLN A 856 -30.70 -35.12 17.44
N GLU A 857 -29.48 -35.25 18.00
CA GLU A 857 -29.28 -35.27 19.45
C GLU A 857 -29.67 -33.95 20.10
N LEU A 858 -29.24 -32.81 19.51
CA LEU A 858 -29.64 -31.49 19.96
C LEU A 858 -31.18 -31.35 19.92
N PHE A 859 -31.79 -31.74 18.81
CA PHE A 859 -33.24 -31.66 18.60
C PHE A 859 -34.01 -32.46 19.65
N PHE A 860 -33.55 -33.67 19.98
CA PHE A 860 -34.18 -34.49 21.01
C PHE A 860 -34.17 -33.83 22.39
N HIS A 861 -33.09 -33.11 22.75
CA HIS A 861 -32.93 -32.51 24.08
C HIS A 861 -33.44 -31.06 24.17
N ALA A 862 -33.35 -30.28 23.09
CA ALA A 862 -33.58 -28.84 23.08
C ALA A 862 -34.68 -28.40 22.10
N GLY A 863 -35.19 -29.29 21.24
CA GLY A 863 -36.15 -28.98 20.19
C GLY A 863 -35.50 -28.37 18.94
N ALA A 864 -36.32 -27.81 18.05
CA ALA A 864 -35.84 -27.13 16.85
C ALA A 864 -35.05 -25.87 17.21
N VAL A 865 -33.72 -25.99 17.14
CA VAL A 865 -32.76 -24.96 17.56
C VAL A 865 -31.72 -24.82 16.44
N GLN A 866 -31.64 -23.65 15.84
CA GLN A 866 -30.67 -23.35 14.79
C GLN A 866 -29.45 -22.63 15.38
N LEU A 867 -28.28 -23.28 15.43
CA LEU A 867 -27.06 -22.73 16.02
C LEU A 867 -26.51 -21.51 15.28
N THR A 868 -26.52 -21.56 13.95
CA THR A 868 -26.03 -20.47 13.11
C THR A 868 -26.96 -20.20 11.92
N THR A 869 -26.94 -18.97 11.42
CA THR A 869 -27.60 -18.58 10.17
C THR A 869 -26.54 -18.27 9.12
N PRO A 870 -26.40 -19.11 8.08
CA PRO A 870 -25.47 -18.86 7.01
C PRO A 870 -26.04 -17.84 6.04
N TYR A 871 -25.19 -16.96 5.54
CA TYR A 871 -25.52 -16.01 4.49
C TYR A 871 -24.41 -15.96 3.45
N LYS A 872 -24.78 -15.67 2.20
CA LYS A 872 -23.83 -15.43 1.13
C LYS A 872 -23.29 -14.02 1.26
N ASN A 873 -21.98 -13.88 1.24
CA ASN A 873 -21.36 -12.57 1.10
C ASN A 873 -21.16 -12.28 -0.39
N TYR A 874 -21.55 -11.08 -0.82
CA TYR A 874 -21.44 -10.66 -2.21
C TYR A 874 -20.54 -9.44 -2.27
N GLU A 875 -19.41 -9.60 -2.94
CA GLU A 875 -18.44 -8.55 -3.16
C GLU A 875 -18.61 -7.96 -4.56
N LYS A 876 -18.54 -6.62 -4.62
CA LYS A 876 -18.61 -5.86 -5.88
C LYS A 876 -17.21 -5.48 -6.32
N PHE A 877 -16.92 -5.74 -7.59
CA PHE A 877 -15.65 -5.40 -8.22
C PHE A 877 -15.94 -4.73 -9.55
N GLY A 878 -15.02 -3.92 -10.04
CA GLY A 878 -15.22 -3.26 -11.31
C GLY A 878 -13.97 -2.61 -11.84
N ILE A 879 -14.11 -2.02 -13.02
CA ILE A 879 -13.11 -1.18 -13.64
C ILE A 879 -13.72 0.18 -13.97
N THR A 880 -12.93 1.22 -13.75
CA THR A 880 -13.26 2.60 -14.11
C THR A 880 -12.27 3.05 -15.18
N LEU A 881 -12.72 3.31 -16.41
CA LEU A 881 -11.88 3.69 -17.55
C LEU A 881 -12.22 5.10 -18.07
N PRO A 882 -11.24 5.89 -18.55
CA PRO A 882 -11.48 7.24 -19.03
C PRO A 882 -12.23 7.24 -20.37
N SER A 883 -13.52 7.60 -20.33
CA SER A 883 -14.39 7.64 -21.52
C SER A 883 -14.28 8.94 -22.32
N LYS A 884 -13.96 10.05 -21.65
CA LYS A 884 -13.73 11.35 -22.29
C LYS A 884 -12.68 12.14 -21.54
N LYS A 885 -11.71 12.71 -22.25
CA LYS A 885 -10.68 13.62 -21.73
C LYS A 885 -10.75 14.93 -22.49
N THR A 886 -10.90 16.05 -21.79
CA THR A 886 -10.87 17.41 -22.37
C THR A 886 -9.67 18.15 -21.83
N GLU A 887 -8.81 18.65 -22.72
CA GLU A 887 -7.57 19.35 -22.40
C GLU A 887 -7.67 20.77 -22.94
N THR A 888 -7.59 21.77 -22.06
CA THR A 888 -7.63 23.19 -22.41
C THR A 888 -6.34 23.85 -21.98
N SER A 889 -5.67 24.54 -22.90
CA SER A 889 -4.54 25.43 -22.60
C SER A 889 -4.99 26.88 -22.71
N TYR A 890 -4.57 27.71 -21.76
CA TYR A 890 -4.93 29.12 -21.67
C TYR A 890 -3.73 30.01 -21.92
N PHE A 891 -3.95 31.10 -22.66
CA PHE A 891 -2.93 32.09 -22.97
C PHE A 891 -3.42 33.47 -22.56
N TYR A 892 -2.49 34.32 -22.14
CA TYR A 892 -2.79 35.66 -21.66
C TYR A 892 -1.91 36.66 -22.41
N GLU A 893 -2.51 37.48 -23.26
CA GLU A 893 -1.84 38.59 -23.94
C GLU A 893 -2.49 39.90 -23.50
N ASN A 894 -1.71 40.82 -22.94
CA ASN A 894 -2.18 42.12 -22.43
C ASN A 894 -3.38 42.01 -21.45
N GLY A 895 -3.47 40.90 -20.70
CA GLY A 895 -4.58 40.64 -19.77
C GLY A 895 -5.83 40.03 -20.40
N VAL A 896 -5.86 39.83 -21.73
CA VAL A 896 -6.95 39.11 -22.43
C VAL A 896 -6.65 37.61 -22.43
N GLN A 897 -7.60 36.82 -21.93
CA GLN A 897 -7.52 35.36 -21.91
C GLN A 897 -8.01 34.77 -23.24
N SER A 898 -7.21 33.92 -23.85
CA SER A 898 -7.62 33.03 -24.94
C SER A 898 -7.38 31.56 -24.54
N SER A 899 -8.00 30.63 -25.25
CA SER A 899 -7.85 29.20 -24.96
C SER A 899 -7.92 28.32 -26.19
N VAL A 900 -7.19 27.21 -26.17
CA VAL A 900 -7.33 26.11 -27.14
C VAL A 900 -7.75 24.86 -26.40
N THR A 901 -8.76 24.17 -26.94
CA THR A 901 -9.32 22.97 -26.33
C THR A 901 -9.26 21.80 -27.30
N SER A 902 -8.74 20.67 -26.84
CA SER A 902 -8.88 19.38 -27.51
C SER A 902 -9.70 18.42 -26.65
N THR A 903 -10.46 17.53 -27.29
CA THR A 903 -11.23 16.49 -26.59
C THR A 903 -10.93 15.14 -27.19
N THR A 904 -10.71 14.13 -26.36
CA THR A 904 -10.54 12.74 -26.75
C THR A 904 -11.65 11.91 -26.14
N ASN A 905 -12.43 11.20 -26.96
CA ASN A 905 -13.44 10.25 -26.51
C ASN A 905 -12.97 8.82 -26.82
N ASN A 906 -13.04 7.93 -25.83
CA ASN A 906 -12.66 6.53 -25.98
C ASN A 906 -13.88 5.62 -25.83
N THR A 907 -13.90 4.55 -26.63
CA THR A 907 -14.75 3.39 -26.37
C THR A 907 -13.87 2.16 -26.20
N TYR A 908 -14.33 1.23 -25.39
CA TYR A 908 -13.59 0.02 -25.03
C TYR A 908 -14.34 -1.23 -25.51
N ASN A 909 -13.60 -2.29 -25.82
CA ASN A 909 -14.18 -3.59 -26.11
C ASN A 909 -14.50 -4.36 -24.80
N SER A 910 -14.94 -5.62 -24.91
CA SER A 910 -15.28 -6.45 -23.75
C SER A 910 -14.09 -6.81 -22.85
N PHE A 911 -12.87 -6.65 -23.35
CA PHE A 911 -11.61 -6.85 -22.62
C PHE A 911 -10.98 -5.52 -22.19
N ASP A 912 -11.75 -4.43 -22.19
CA ASP A 912 -11.33 -3.12 -21.69
C ASP A 912 -10.19 -2.47 -22.50
N TYR A 913 -9.92 -2.96 -23.72
CA TYR A 913 -8.98 -2.32 -24.65
C TYR A 913 -9.67 -1.25 -25.48
N PRO A 914 -9.00 -0.12 -25.80
CA PRO A 914 -9.56 0.90 -26.67
C PRO A 914 -9.93 0.31 -28.02
N SER A 915 -11.22 0.34 -28.39
CA SER A 915 -11.72 -0.07 -29.70
C SER A 915 -11.86 1.11 -30.65
N LEU A 916 -12.15 2.30 -30.11
CA LEU A 916 -12.27 3.57 -30.83
C LEU A 916 -11.68 4.70 -29.98
N SER A 917 -10.93 5.60 -30.61
CA SER A 917 -10.49 6.86 -30.02
C SER A 917 -10.76 8.01 -30.99
N MET A 918 -11.64 8.93 -30.62
CA MET A 918 -11.97 10.13 -31.40
C MET A 918 -11.33 11.37 -30.77
N GLN A 919 -10.45 12.05 -31.49
CA GLN A 919 -9.80 13.28 -31.07
C GLN A 919 -10.36 14.48 -31.85
N PHE A 920 -10.89 15.46 -31.13
CA PHE A 920 -11.35 16.74 -31.64
C PHE A 920 -10.26 17.79 -31.35
N LEU A 921 -9.73 18.42 -32.39
CA LEU A 921 -8.63 19.36 -32.30
C LEU A 921 -9.11 20.82 -32.34
N PRO A 922 -8.32 21.78 -31.82
CA PRO A 922 -8.72 23.19 -31.77
C PRO A 922 -8.97 23.85 -33.14
N ASP A 923 -8.39 23.29 -34.21
CA ASP A 923 -8.58 23.77 -35.59
C ASP A 923 -9.92 23.32 -36.21
N GLY A 924 -10.73 22.57 -35.44
CA GLY A 924 -12.01 22.00 -35.87
C GLY A 924 -11.87 20.68 -36.63
N SER A 925 -10.66 20.15 -36.80
CA SER A 925 -10.46 18.83 -37.37
C SER A 925 -10.74 17.72 -36.35
N THR A 926 -11.12 16.55 -36.85
CA THR A 926 -11.36 15.36 -36.04
C THR A 926 -10.52 14.21 -36.60
N THR A 927 -9.86 13.49 -35.70
CA THR A 927 -9.15 12.24 -36.02
C THR A 927 -9.82 11.09 -35.27
N THR A 928 -10.24 10.06 -36.02
CA THR A 928 -10.83 8.85 -35.45
C THR A 928 -9.88 7.69 -35.67
N THR A 929 -9.48 7.04 -34.59
CA THR A 929 -8.63 5.84 -34.62
C THR A 929 -9.44 4.62 -34.19
N ASN A 930 -9.51 3.62 -35.05
CA ASN A 930 -10.13 2.33 -34.79
C ASN A 930 -9.06 1.28 -34.52
N TYR A 931 -9.28 0.42 -33.53
CA TYR A 931 -8.41 -0.69 -33.19
C TYR A 931 -9.17 -2.01 -33.24
N LEU A 932 -8.59 -3.02 -33.89
CA LEU A 932 -9.07 -4.40 -33.82
C LEU A 932 -7.97 -5.29 -33.26
N TYR A 933 -8.33 -6.11 -32.27
CA TYR A 933 -7.41 -7.03 -31.60
C TYR A 933 -7.64 -8.46 -32.10
N ALA A 934 -6.93 -9.41 -31.50
CA ALA A 934 -7.06 -10.83 -31.84
C ALA A 934 -8.51 -11.33 -31.74
N THR A 935 -9.29 -10.82 -30.79
CA THR A 935 -10.68 -11.18 -30.55
C THR A 935 -11.62 -10.73 -31.66
N GLU A 936 -11.54 -9.46 -32.08
CA GLU A 936 -12.37 -8.91 -33.16
C GLU A 936 -11.98 -9.47 -34.53
N LYS A 937 -10.70 -9.82 -34.71
CA LYS A 937 -10.19 -10.49 -35.91
C LYS A 937 -10.38 -12.01 -35.89
N ASN A 938 -10.95 -12.57 -34.82
CA ASN A 938 -11.16 -14.00 -34.62
C ASN A 938 -9.88 -14.86 -34.81
N ASN A 939 -8.74 -14.36 -34.35
CA ASN A 939 -7.47 -15.07 -34.43
C ASN A 939 -7.29 -16.02 -33.24
N GLN A 940 -7.85 -17.24 -33.38
CA GLN A 940 -7.88 -18.21 -32.28
C GLN A 940 -6.48 -18.62 -31.78
N LYS A 941 -5.48 -18.61 -32.65
CA LYS A 941 -4.08 -18.90 -32.30
C LYS A 941 -3.55 -17.92 -31.27
N LEU A 942 -3.76 -16.61 -31.47
CA LEU A 942 -3.34 -15.58 -30.52
C LEU A 942 -4.20 -15.57 -29.26
N ILE A 943 -5.52 -15.78 -29.40
CA ILE A 943 -6.45 -15.86 -28.25
C ILE A 943 -6.04 -17.00 -27.30
N ASN A 944 -5.74 -18.19 -27.83
CA ASN A 944 -5.32 -19.34 -27.03
C ASN A 944 -3.97 -19.11 -26.31
N ALA A 945 -3.11 -18.27 -26.88
CA ALA A 945 -1.83 -17.85 -26.30
C ALA A 945 -1.97 -16.64 -25.34
N ASN A 946 -3.19 -16.16 -25.08
CA ASN A 946 -3.49 -14.93 -24.33
C ASN A 946 -2.86 -13.66 -24.93
N MET A 947 -2.53 -13.66 -26.23
CA MET A 947 -1.98 -12.52 -26.97
C MET A 947 -3.10 -11.60 -27.46
N ILE A 948 -3.91 -11.08 -26.53
CA ILE A 948 -5.13 -10.32 -26.82
C ILE A 948 -4.96 -8.80 -26.71
N GLY A 949 -3.86 -8.32 -26.10
CA GLY A 949 -3.60 -6.89 -25.91
C GLY A 949 -2.83 -6.20 -27.04
N ILE A 950 -2.50 -6.92 -28.11
CA ILE A 950 -1.76 -6.39 -29.27
C ILE A 950 -2.78 -5.94 -30.35
N PRO A 951 -2.84 -4.66 -30.73
CA PRO A 951 -3.70 -4.23 -31.82
C PRO A 951 -3.18 -4.83 -33.14
N LEU A 952 -4.03 -5.61 -33.79
CA LEU A 952 -3.70 -6.26 -35.07
C LEU A 952 -4.03 -5.37 -36.24
N GLU A 953 -5.07 -4.54 -36.14
CA GLU A 953 -5.42 -3.55 -37.15
C GLU A 953 -5.59 -2.19 -36.49
N THR A 954 -5.04 -1.15 -37.10
CA THR A 954 -5.23 0.24 -36.68
C THR A 954 -5.58 1.07 -37.90
N GLY A 955 -6.77 1.68 -37.89
CA GLY A 955 -7.26 2.55 -38.96
C GLY A 955 -7.44 3.97 -38.45
N VAL A 956 -6.95 4.95 -39.20
CA VAL A 956 -7.05 6.37 -38.88
C VAL A 956 -7.81 7.09 -39.99
N THR A 957 -8.95 7.66 -39.64
CA THR A 957 -9.69 8.58 -40.50
C THR A 957 -9.56 10.00 -39.97
N GLN A 958 -9.56 10.97 -40.89
CA GLN A 958 -9.51 12.38 -40.56
C GLN A 958 -10.65 13.11 -41.28
N LYS A 959 -11.29 14.01 -40.55
CA LYS A 959 -12.24 14.98 -41.06
C LYS A 959 -11.67 16.37 -40.83
N LEU A 960 -11.36 17.09 -41.91
CA LEU A 960 -10.89 18.47 -41.83
C LEU A 960 -12.08 19.43 -41.67
N ASN A 961 -11.84 20.55 -41.00
CA ASN A 961 -12.83 21.61 -40.84
C ASN A 961 -13.33 22.07 -42.24
N ASN A 962 -14.65 22.18 -42.42
CA ASN A 962 -15.34 22.50 -43.69
C ASN A 962 -15.40 21.44 -44.82
N LEU A 963 -15.03 20.17 -44.58
CA LEU A 963 -15.27 19.06 -45.53
C LEU A 963 -16.35 18.09 -45.05
N VAL A 964 -17.23 17.65 -45.97
CA VAL A 964 -18.32 16.70 -45.67
C VAL A 964 -17.83 15.26 -45.52
N ALA A 965 -16.80 14.87 -46.28
CA ALA A 965 -16.33 13.48 -46.35
C ALA A 965 -15.18 13.18 -45.38
N GLU A 966 -15.29 12.09 -44.63
CA GLU A 966 -14.19 11.51 -43.87
C GLU A 966 -13.18 10.85 -44.82
N LYS A 967 -11.88 11.05 -44.58
CA LYS A 967 -10.80 10.45 -45.37
C LYS A 967 -9.96 9.52 -44.51
N THR A 968 -9.79 8.28 -44.93
CA THR A 968 -8.79 7.38 -44.34
C THR A 968 -7.39 7.87 -44.70
N ILE A 969 -6.58 8.22 -43.70
CA ILE A 969 -5.22 8.75 -43.88
C ILE A 969 -4.16 7.70 -43.57
N ALA A 970 -4.48 6.71 -42.74
CA ALA A 970 -3.62 5.58 -42.46
C ALA A 970 -4.46 4.34 -42.16
N LYS A 971 -3.95 3.18 -42.55
CA LYS A 971 -4.42 1.89 -42.04
C LYS A 971 -3.22 0.95 -42.03
N THR A 972 -3.00 0.27 -40.92
CA THR A 972 -1.92 -0.70 -40.73
C THR A 972 -2.49 -1.98 -40.17
N GLU A 973 -2.01 -3.11 -40.65
CA GLU A 973 -2.42 -4.43 -40.17
C GLU A 973 -1.19 -5.31 -39.93
N VAL A 974 -1.06 -5.87 -38.73
CA VAL A 974 -0.05 -6.86 -38.38
C VAL A 974 -0.68 -8.24 -38.57
N ILE A 975 -0.13 -9.00 -39.52
CA ILE A 975 -0.64 -10.31 -39.91
C ILE A 975 0.02 -11.38 -39.05
N TYR A 976 -0.81 -12.23 -38.48
CA TYR A 976 -0.44 -13.49 -37.86
C TYR A 976 -1.21 -14.60 -38.56
N ASP A 977 -0.55 -15.35 -39.42
CA ASP A 977 -1.12 -16.43 -40.21
C ASP A 977 -1.59 -17.56 -39.28
N PRO A 978 -2.90 -17.89 -39.26
CA PRO A 978 -3.42 -18.98 -38.44
C PRO A 978 -2.89 -20.37 -38.84
N SER A 979 -2.34 -20.52 -40.06
CA SER A 979 -1.80 -21.78 -40.57
C SER A 979 -0.37 -22.08 -40.08
N THR A 980 0.36 -21.07 -39.59
CA THR A 980 1.71 -21.25 -39.05
C THR A 980 1.66 -21.56 -37.55
N SER A 981 2.65 -22.29 -37.02
CA SER A 981 2.78 -22.52 -35.57
C SER A 981 3.42 -21.33 -34.82
N SER A 982 4.09 -20.42 -35.53
CA SER A 982 4.85 -19.29 -34.97
C SER A 982 3.96 -18.24 -34.32
N LEU A 983 4.22 -17.85 -33.07
CA LEU A 983 3.53 -16.73 -32.41
C LEU A 983 4.19 -15.36 -32.69
N PHE A 984 5.01 -15.26 -33.73
CA PHE A 984 5.58 -14.00 -34.23
C PHE A 984 4.79 -13.47 -35.42
N PRO A 985 4.85 -12.15 -35.69
CA PRO A 985 4.21 -11.58 -36.88
C PRO A 985 4.73 -12.23 -38.18
N ASP A 986 3.86 -12.44 -39.16
CA ASP A 986 4.24 -12.95 -40.49
C ASP A 986 4.38 -11.81 -41.52
N ALA A 987 3.62 -10.73 -41.35
CA ALA A 987 3.74 -9.55 -42.22
C ALA A 987 3.17 -8.28 -41.55
N VAL A 988 3.53 -7.12 -42.10
CA VAL A 988 2.84 -5.85 -41.85
C VAL A 988 2.30 -5.33 -43.18
N MET A 989 0.99 -5.17 -43.25
CA MET A 989 0.31 -4.50 -44.35
C MET A 989 0.06 -3.02 -44.00
N GLY A 990 0.08 -2.16 -45.00
CA GLY A 990 -0.25 -0.76 -44.83
C GLY A 990 -0.98 -0.19 -46.02
N LEU A 991 -1.85 0.79 -45.78
CA LEU A 991 -2.59 1.48 -46.82
C LEU A 991 -1.64 2.26 -47.73
N ASN A 992 -1.81 2.08 -49.03
CA ASN A 992 -1.28 2.99 -50.01
C ASN A 992 -2.30 4.11 -50.23
N THR A 993 -2.00 5.31 -49.76
CA THR A 993 -2.92 6.46 -49.83
C THR A 993 -3.16 6.97 -51.25
N GLN A 994 -2.42 6.49 -52.26
CA GLN A 994 -2.60 6.86 -53.67
C GLN A 994 -3.55 5.88 -54.38
N THR A 995 -3.39 4.58 -54.13
CA THR A 995 -4.20 3.53 -54.77
C THR A 995 -5.41 3.11 -53.93
N ASN A 996 -5.44 3.51 -52.66
CA ASN A 996 -6.41 3.12 -51.64
C ASN A 996 -6.49 1.59 -51.42
N ALA A 997 -5.41 0.87 -51.73
CA ALA A 997 -5.28 -0.56 -51.51
C ALA A 997 -4.32 -0.86 -50.35
N MET A 998 -4.55 -1.96 -49.65
CA MET A 998 -3.58 -2.49 -48.67
C MET A 998 -2.43 -3.17 -49.43
N GLU A 999 -1.20 -2.86 -49.06
CA GLU A 999 0.01 -3.47 -49.62
C GLU A 999 0.92 -3.99 -48.50
N THR A 1000 1.60 -5.10 -48.74
CA THR A 1000 2.62 -5.62 -47.83
C THR A 1000 3.79 -4.65 -47.76
N LYS A 1001 4.07 -4.13 -46.56
CA LYS A 1001 5.21 -3.24 -46.30
C LYS A 1001 6.45 -4.04 -45.95
N ILE A 1002 6.25 -5.05 -45.10
CA ILE A 1002 7.28 -5.95 -44.60
C ILE A 1002 6.65 -7.34 -44.54
N LYS A 1003 7.35 -8.35 -45.04
CA LYS A 1003 7.06 -9.76 -44.81
C LYS A 1003 8.17 -10.34 -43.94
N TYR A 1004 7.83 -10.96 -42.83
CA TYR A 1004 8.80 -11.62 -41.96
C TYR A 1004 8.94 -13.06 -42.43
N ASP A 1005 10.08 -13.38 -43.03
CA ASP A 1005 10.26 -14.65 -43.73
C ASP A 1005 10.76 -15.76 -42.81
N LYS A 1006 11.61 -15.42 -41.83
CA LYS A 1006 12.23 -16.41 -40.96
C LYS A 1006 12.62 -15.87 -39.59
N TYR A 1007 12.35 -16.68 -38.57
CA TYR A 1007 12.80 -16.48 -37.19
C TYR A 1007 13.73 -17.63 -36.75
N ASP A 1008 14.65 -17.34 -35.85
CA ASP A 1008 15.46 -18.37 -35.19
C ASP A 1008 14.71 -19.06 -34.04
N SER A 1009 15.39 -20.01 -33.38
CA SER A 1009 14.86 -20.76 -32.23
C SER A 1009 14.61 -19.92 -30.97
N LYS A 1010 15.14 -18.69 -30.90
CA LYS A 1010 14.94 -17.73 -29.80
C LYS A 1010 13.91 -16.65 -30.15
N GLY A 1011 13.33 -16.70 -31.35
CA GLY A 1011 12.38 -15.70 -31.83
C GLY A 1011 12.99 -14.46 -32.44
N ASN A 1012 14.30 -14.45 -32.69
CA ASN A 1012 14.95 -13.35 -33.37
C ASN A 1012 14.64 -13.41 -34.87
N LEU A 1013 14.41 -12.25 -35.48
CA LEU A 1013 14.18 -12.15 -36.92
C LEU A 1013 15.50 -12.41 -37.68
N GLU A 1014 15.57 -13.47 -38.48
CA GLU A 1014 16.73 -13.80 -39.31
C GLU A 1014 16.59 -13.27 -40.73
N GLU A 1015 15.37 -13.22 -41.27
CA GLU A 1015 15.13 -12.77 -42.65
C GLU A 1015 13.78 -12.08 -42.77
N TYR A 1016 13.75 -10.95 -43.50
CA TYR A 1016 12.52 -10.27 -43.88
C TYR A 1016 12.63 -9.64 -45.27
N THR A 1017 11.50 -9.53 -45.96
CA THR A 1017 11.40 -8.93 -47.30
C THR A 1017 10.64 -7.61 -47.24
N LEU A 1018 11.25 -6.54 -47.75
CA LEU A 1018 10.63 -5.22 -47.88
C LEU A 1018 9.66 -5.16 -49.07
N LYS A 1019 8.81 -4.13 -49.12
CA LYS A 1019 7.83 -3.88 -50.20
C LYS A 1019 8.36 -4.09 -51.62
N GLU A 1020 9.62 -3.75 -51.87
CA GLU A 1020 10.26 -3.82 -53.20
C GLU A 1020 10.73 -5.24 -53.58
N GLY A 1021 10.48 -6.24 -52.73
CA GLY A 1021 10.95 -7.61 -52.92
C GLY A 1021 12.40 -7.82 -52.48
N THR A 1022 13.04 -6.79 -51.90
CA THR A 1022 14.42 -6.85 -51.41
C THR A 1022 14.46 -7.62 -50.09
N PRO A 1023 15.16 -8.78 -50.03
CA PRO A 1023 15.37 -9.50 -48.78
C PRO A 1023 16.43 -8.79 -47.94
N VAL A 1024 16.28 -8.87 -46.63
CA VAL A 1024 17.27 -8.43 -45.65
C VAL A 1024 17.50 -9.59 -44.68
N THR A 1025 18.76 -10.00 -44.55
CA THR A 1025 19.20 -11.04 -43.63
C THR A 1025 19.85 -10.40 -42.41
N ILE A 1026 19.56 -10.93 -41.22
CA ILE A 1026 20.21 -10.56 -39.96
C ILE A 1026 20.89 -11.81 -39.39
N ILE A 1027 22.20 -11.70 -39.12
CA ILE A 1027 22.95 -12.74 -38.42
C ILE A 1027 23.08 -12.34 -36.97
N TRP A 1028 22.69 -13.25 -36.09
CA TRP A 1028 22.74 -13.09 -34.64
C TRP A 1028 23.93 -13.84 -34.05
N GLY A 1029 24.70 -13.14 -33.21
CA GLY A 1029 25.86 -13.66 -32.48
C GLY A 1029 25.68 -13.46 -30.98
N TYR A 1030 26.75 -13.61 -30.21
CA TYR A 1030 26.73 -13.51 -28.74
C TYR A 1030 25.70 -14.46 -28.13
N ASN A 1031 25.75 -15.74 -28.51
CA ASN A 1031 24.77 -16.78 -28.22
C ASN A 1031 23.37 -16.42 -28.76
N LYS A 1032 23.27 -15.84 -29.95
CA LYS A 1032 22.03 -15.37 -30.59
C LYS A 1032 21.27 -14.31 -29.78
N THR A 1033 21.97 -13.42 -29.09
CA THR A 1033 21.32 -12.35 -28.30
C THR A 1033 21.40 -10.98 -28.95
N LEU A 1034 22.37 -10.78 -29.84
CA LEU A 1034 22.67 -9.48 -30.45
C LEU A 1034 22.94 -9.65 -31.95
N PRO A 1035 22.46 -8.73 -32.80
CA PRO A 1035 22.71 -8.80 -34.23
C PRO A 1035 24.15 -8.39 -34.52
N ILE A 1036 24.93 -9.27 -35.15
CA ILE A 1036 26.34 -9.03 -35.50
C ILE A 1036 26.54 -8.65 -36.97
N ALA A 1037 25.57 -8.96 -37.83
CA ALA A 1037 25.56 -8.50 -39.21
C ALA A 1037 24.14 -8.28 -39.74
N LYS A 1038 23.95 -7.23 -40.54
CA LYS A 1038 22.75 -6.95 -41.34
C LYS A 1038 23.17 -6.93 -42.81
N ILE A 1039 22.54 -7.75 -43.65
CA ILE A 1039 22.86 -7.90 -45.06
C ILE A 1039 21.63 -7.53 -45.90
N GLU A 1040 21.73 -6.48 -46.69
CA GLU A 1040 20.62 -6.03 -47.56
C GLU A 1040 20.78 -6.59 -48.98
N GLY A 1041 19.68 -7.08 -49.55
CA GLY A 1041 19.60 -7.62 -50.91
C GLY A 1041 19.97 -9.10 -51.07
N VAL A 1042 20.20 -9.82 -49.97
CA VAL A 1042 20.68 -11.22 -49.95
C VAL A 1042 19.80 -12.05 -49.02
N ARG A 1043 19.44 -13.27 -49.42
CA ARG A 1043 18.75 -14.24 -48.55
C ARG A 1043 19.75 -15.05 -47.74
N MET A 1044 19.31 -15.56 -46.60
CA MET A 1044 20.14 -16.41 -45.75
C MET A 1044 20.65 -17.65 -46.49
N SER A 1045 19.85 -18.20 -47.41
CA SER A 1045 20.23 -19.36 -48.25
C SER A 1045 21.38 -19.09 -49.21
N ASP A 1046 21.63 -17.82 -49.54
CA ASP A 1046 22.66 -17.41 -50.51
C ASP A 1046 24.03 -17.22 -49.85
N ILE A 1047 24.09 -17.27 -48.52
CA ILE A 1047 25.30 -17.11 -47.72
C ILE A 1047 25.81 -18.50 -47.33
N GLN A 1048 27.10 -18.78 -47.58
CA GLN A 1048 27.69 -20.05 -47.15
C GLN A 1048 27.63 -20.20 -45.62
N GLN A 1049 27.10 -21.33 -45.14
CA GLN A 1049 26.93 -21.60 -43.70
C GLN A 1049 28.27 -21.52 -42.92
N SER A 1050 29.39 -21.92 -43.53
CA SER A 1050 30.72 -21.81 -42.93
C SER A 1050 31.12 -20.37 -42.62
N SER A 1051 30.75 -19.42 -43.48
CA SER A 1051 30.98 -17.99 -43.29
C SER A 1051 30.12 -17.40 -42.17
N ILE A 1052 28.89 -17.91 -41.99
CA ILE A 1052 28.03 -17.52 -40.87
C ILE A 1052 28.62 -18.06 -39.55
N MET A 1053 28.98 -19.35 -39.53
CA MET A 1053 29.52 -20.00 -38.33
C MET A 1053 30.82 -19.36 -37.84
N SER A 1054 31.67 -18.85 -38.74
CA SER A 1054 32.93 -18.22 -38.34
C SER A 1054 32.72 -16.95 -37.51
N ILE A 1055 31.80 -16.07 -37.93
CA ILE A 1055 31.49 -14.84 -37.19
C ILE A 1055 30.67 -15.11 -35.93
N VAL A 1056 29.77 -16.09 -35.96
CA VAL A 1056 29.00 -16.51 -34.77
C VAL A 1056 29.92 -17.06 -33.70
N ASN A 1057 30.77 -18.03 -34.02
CA ASN A 1057 31.71 -18.62 -33.05
C ASN A 1057 32.69 -17.58 -32.48
N ALA A 1058 33.17 -16.65 -33.32
CA ALA A 1058 34.01 -15.57 -32.85
C ALA A 1058 33.26 -14.63 -31.88
N SER A 1059 31.99 -14.34 -32.16
CA SER A 1059 31.17 -13.50 -31.28
C SER A 1059 30.78 -14.20 -29.98
N ASP A 1060 30.57 -15.52 -30.00
CA ASP A 1060 30.21 -16.30 -28.82
C ASP A 1060 31.40 -16.45 -27.87
N ALA A 1061 32.62 -16.55 -28.42
CA ALA A 1061 33.84 -16.48 -27.64
C ALA A 1061 34.04 -15.08 -27.02
N ASP A 1062 33.77 -14.02 -27.79
CA ASP A 1062 33.84 -12.63 -27.34
C ASP A 1062 32.81 -12.32 -26.25
N ALA A 1063 31.63 -12.95 -26.30
CA ALA A 1063 30.59 -12.80 -25.26
C ALA A 1063 31.04 -13.19 -23.84
N SER A 1064 32.10 -13.99 -23.72
CA SER A 1064 32.70 -14.39 -22.44
C SER A 1064 33.91 -13.54 -22.05
N ALA A 1065 34.30 -12.58 -22.89
CA ALA A 1065 35.42 -11.69 -22.63
C ALA A 1065 35.05 -10.58 -21.62
N ALA A 1066 36.07 -10.02 -20.97
CA ALA A 1066 35.87 -8.86 -20.11
C ALA A 1066 35.49 -7.63 -20.94
N PRO A 1067 34.64 -6.72 -20.42
CA PRO A 1067 34.28 -5.49 -21.11
C PRO A 1067 35.51 -4.67 -21.53
N ASN A 1068 35.45 -4.03 -22.68
CA ASN A 1068 36.54 -3.28 -23.31
C ASN A 1068 37.75 -4.13 -23.75
N ASN A 1069 37.57 -5.43 -24.02
CA ASN A 1069 38.58 -6.17 -24.76
C ASN A 1069 38.75 -5.56 -26.17
N ASP A 1070 39.84 -5.89 -26.84
CA ASP A 1070 40.14 -5.31 -28.16
C ASP A 1070 39.30 -5.90 -29.31
N GLU A 1071 38.48 -6.92 -29.02
CA GLU A 1071 37.61 -7.65 -29.96
C GLU A 1071 38.37 -8.14 -31.21
N SER A 1072 39.71 -8.28 -31.14
CA SER A 1072 40.54 -8.43 -32.34
C SER A 1072 40.12 -9.61 -33.22
N ALA A 1073 39.85 -10.75 -32.60
CA ALA A 1073 39.42 -11.97 -33.30
C ALA A 1073 38.05 -11.81 -33.97
N LEU A 1074 37.08 -11.21 -33.27
CA LEU A 1074 35.74 -10.97 -33.79
C LEU A 1074 35.76 -9.94 -34.92
N LEU A 1075 36.43 -8.80 -34.73
CA LEU A 1075 36.57 -7.77 -35.75
C LEU A 1075 37.23 -8.31 -37.02
N SER A 1076 38.23 -9.19 -36.87
CA SER A 1076 38.90 -9.84 -38.00
C SER A 1076 37.95 -10.78 -38.75
N ALA A 1077 37.17 -11.59 -38.03
CA ALA A 1077 36.18 -12.48 -38.64
C ALA A 1077 35.07 -11.69 -39.38
N LEU A 1078 34.57 -10.60 -38.78
CA LEU A 1078 33.55 -9.74 -39.37
C LEU A 1078 34.07 -9.01 -40.62
N ASP A 1079 35.33 -8.56 -40.62
CA ASP A 1079 35.94 -7.91 -41.77
C ASP A 1079 36.14 -8.88 -42.95
N ILE A 1080 36.56 -10.13 -42.68
CA ILE A 1080 36.62 -11.20 -43.68
C ILE A 1080 35.21 -11.46 -44.24
N PHE A 1081 34.23 -11.66 -43.36
CA PHE A 1081 32.85 -11.89 -43.78
C PHE A 1081 32.32 -10.77 -44.68
N ARG A 1082 32.51 -9.50 -44.30
CA ARG A 1082 32.09 -8.34 -45.09
C ARG A 1082 32.70 -8.32 -46.50
N LYS A 1083 33.94 -8.80 -46.65
CA LYS A 1083 34.68 -8.79 -47.92
C LYS A 1083 34.43 -10.02 -48.80
N THR A 1084 34.14 -11.18 -48.20
CA THR A 1084 34.16 -12.46 -48.92
C THR A 1084 32.85 -13.24 -48.90
N ALA A 1085 31.92 -12.95 -47.98
CA ALA A 1085 30.74 -13.78 -47.79
C ALA A 1085 29.80 -13.75 -49.01
N VAL A 1086 29.50 -12.56 -49.54
CA VAL A 1086 28.69 -12.37 -50.75
C VAL A 1086 29.20 -11.16 -51.55
N PRO A 1087 29.59 -11.32 -52.82
CA PRO A 1087 30.05 -10.20 -53.65
C PRO A 1087 28.96 -9.12 -53.81
N ARG A 1088 29.32 -7.85 -53.58
CA ARG A 1088 28.45 -6.66 -53.76
C ARG A 1088 27.25 -6.55 -52.80
N ALA A 1089 27.20 -7.36 -51.74
CA ALA A 1089 26.19 -7.22 -50.69
C ALA A 1089 26.45 -5.99 -49.81
N LEU A 1090 25.39 -5.31 -49.37
CA LEU A 1090 25.48 -4.20 -48.41
C LEU A 1090 25.43 -4.78 -47.00
N ILE A 1091 26.61 -4.92 -46.37
CA ILE A 1091 26.77 -5.56 -45.07
C ILE A 1091 27.16 -4.52 -44.02
N THR A 1092 26.33 -4.36 -42.99
CA THR A 1092 26.66 -3.62 -41.76
C THR A 1092 26.98 -4.63 -40.67
N THR A 1093 28.09 -4.47 -39.95
CA THR A 1093 28.47 -5.36 -38.83
C THR A 1093 28.50 -4.60 -37.51
N TYR A 1094 28.25 -5.32 -36.41
CA TYR A 1094 28.15 -4.76 -35.07
C TYR A 1094 28.95 -5.61 -34.07
N THR A 1095 29.59 -4.96 -33.11
CA THR A 1095 30.19 -5.61 -31.92
C THR A 1095 29.64 -4.96 -30.65
N TYR A 1096 29.71 -5.67 -29.53
CA TYR A 1096 29.08 -5.28 -28.27
C TYR A 1096 29.90 -5.73 -27.06
N ASP A 1097 29.89 -4.91 -26.01
CA ASP A 1097 30.28 -5.29 -24.66
C ASP A 1097 29.02 -5.78 -23.90
N PRO A 1098 28.89 -7.07 -23.55
CA PRO A 1098 27.71 -7.59 -22.83
C PRO A 1098 27.43 -6.82 -21.52
N LEU A 1099 26.14 -6.55 -21.26
CA LEU A 1099 25.64 -5.70 -20.15
C LEU A 1099 26.02 -4.20 -20.21
N VAL A 1100 26.82 -3.76 -21.21
CA VAL A 1100 27.21 -2.35 -21.39
C VAL A 1100 26.53 -1.76 -22.63
N GLY A 1101 26.78 -2.31 -23.82
CA GLY A 1101 26.16 -1.84 -25.07
C GLY A 1101 26.98 -2.07 -26.34
N VAL A 1102 26.61 -1.37 -27.41
CA VAL A 1102 27.31 -1.44 -28.71
C VAL A 1102 28.74 -0.92 -28.55
N ARG A 1103 29.71 -1.66 -29.08
CA ARG A 1103 31.13 -1.28 -29.07
C ARG A 1103 31.57 -0.69 -30.39
N SER A 1104 31.20 -1.31 -31.50
CA SER A 1104 31.48 -0.78 -32.83
C SER A 1104 30.41 -1.09 -33.86
N ILE A 1105 30.28 -0.21 -34.85
CA ILE A 1105 29.42 -0.40 -36.03
C ILE A 1105 30.27 -0.14 -37.27
N ILE A 1106 30.32 -1.09 -38.20
CA ILE A 1106 30.98 -0.91 -39.49
C ILE A 1106 29.92 -0.89 -40.58
N GLN A 1107 29.78 0.25 -41.25
CA GLN A 1107 28.82 0.47 -42.33
C GLN A 1107 29.24 -0.27 -43.62
N PRO A 1108 28.33 -0.44 -44.61
CA PRO A 1108 28.67 -1.08 -45.89
C PRO A 1108 29.80 -0.38 -46.65
N SER A 1109 29.98 0.93 -46.42
CA SER A 1109 31.08 1.73 -46.96
C SER A 1109 32.45 1.41 -46.35
N GLY A 1110 32.51 0.62 -45.27
CA GLY A 1110 33.72 0.35 -44.49
C GLY A 1110 34.01 1.40 -43.41
N VAL A 1111 33.17 2.42 -43.24
CA VAL A 1111 33.30 3.41 -42.17
C VAL A 1111 33.01 2.74 -40.83
N LYS A 1112 33.96 2.84 -39.89
CA LYS A 1112 33.86 2.29 -38.53
C LYS A 1112 33.51 3.38 -37.53
N GLU A 1113 32.42 3.18 -36.81
CA GLU A 1113 32.01 3.95 -35.64
C GLU A 1113 32.36 3.16 -34.37
N LEU A 1114 32.88 3.85 -33.36
CA LEU A 1114 33.31 3.32 -32.08
C LEU A 1114 32.56 4.04 -30.96
N TYR A 1115 32.07 3.26 -30.01
CA TYR A 1115 31.28 3.73 -28.88
C TYR A 1115 32.08 3.55 -27.60
N PHE A 1116 32.23 4.64 -26.86
CA PHE A 1116 32.97 4.69 -25.60
C PHE A 1116 32.02 5.00 -24.47
N TYR A 1117 32.18 4.28 -23.37
CA TYR A 1117 31.34 4.40 -22.19
C TYR A 1117 32.10 5.07 -21.04
N ASP A 1118 31.37 5.75 -20.16
CA ASP A 1118 31.90 6.25 -18.89
C ASP A 1118 31.97 5.14 -17.83
N THR A 1119 32.43 5.49 -16.62
CA THR A 1119 32.50 4.57 -15.47
C THR A 1119 31.13 4.06 -15.00
N GLU A 1120 30.05 4.67 -15.47
CA GLU A 1120 28.66 4.33 -15.21
C GLU A 1120 28.02 3.53 -16.36
N ASN A 1121 28.82 3.03 -17.32
CA ASN A 1121 28.35 2.28 -18.50
C ASN A 1121 27.36 3.07 -19.38
N ARG A 1122 27.47 4.40 -19.43
CA ARG A 1122 26.69 5.27 -20.33
C ARG A 1122 27.57 5.77 -21.46
N ILE A 1123 26.98 6.05 -22.63
CA ILE A 1123 27.73 6.52 -23.80
C ILE A 1123 28.38 7.87 -23.49
N LYS A 1124 29.70 7.90 -23.42
CA LYS A 1124 30.50 9.11 -23.25
C LYS A 1124 30.77 9.79 -24.59
N GLU A 1125 31.27 9.01 -25.55
CA GLU A 1125 31.74 9.52 -26.84
C GLU A 1125 31.44 8.50 -27.96
N ILE A 1126 31.09 9.01 -29.15
CA ILE A 1126 31.03 8.23 -30.38
C ILE A 1126 32.08 8.80 -31.33
N LYS A 1127 32.99 7.95 -31.81
CA LYS A 1127 34.09 8.34 -32.70
C LYS A 1127 34.00 7.57 -34.01
N GLN A 1128 34.39 8.23 -35.09
CA GLN A 1128 34.59 7.62 -36.39
C GLN A 1128 36.09 7.37 -36.61
N GLU A 1129 36.45 6.18 -37.09
CA GLU A 1129 37.81 5.91 -37.58
C GLU A 1129 38.04 6.63 -38.92
N THR A 1130 39.09 7.43 -39.01
CA THR A 1130 39.55 8.11 -40.23
C THR A 1130 41.00 7.73 -40.53
N ARG A 1131 41.30 7.47 -41.80
CA ARG A 1131 42.68 7.20 -42.25
C ARG A 1131 43.22 8.38 -43.03
N ASP A 1132 44.44 8.79 -42.71
CA ASP A 1132 45.14 9.78 -43.53
C ASP A 1132 45.62 9.16 -44.86
N ALA A 1133 46.17 9.99 -45.75
CA ALA A 1133 46.70 9.53 -47.05
C ALA A 1133 47.88 8.55 -46.93
N GLY A 1134 48.50 8.44 -45.75
CA GLY A 1134 49.56 7.47 -45.43
C GLY A 1134 49.04 6.17 -44.79
N GLY A 1135 47.74 6.06 -44.55
CA GLY A 1135 47.10 4.89 -43.93
C GLY A 1135 47.08 4.90 -42.39
N ASN A 1136 47.55 5.98 -41.75
CA ASN A 1136 47.55 6.09 -40.28
C ASN A 1136 46.13 6.32 -39.77
N VAL A 1137 45.79 5.64 -38.68
CA VAL A 1137 44.47 5.72 -38.04
C VAL A 1137 44.40 6.94 -37.14
N SER A 1138 43.36 7.74 -37.31
CA SER A 1138 42.95 8.86 -36.45
C SER A 1138 41.47 8.71 -36.11
N TYR A 1139 41.01 9.34 -35.03
CA TYR A 1139 39.60 9.25 -34.61
C TYR A 1139 38.95 10.63 -34.62
N LYS A 1140 37.86 10.76 -35.37
CA LYS A 1140 37.03 11.97 -35.39
C LYS A 1140 35.86 11.79 -34.44
N ILE A 1141 35.70 12.66 -33.45
CA ILE A 1141 34.51 12.66 -32.58
C ILE A 1141 33.29 13.04 -33.41
N LEU A 1142 32.29 12.16 -33.43
CA LEU A 1142 30.99 12.41 -34.05
C LEU A 1142 30.02 13.03 -33.06
N LYS A 1143 29.99 12.49 -31.84
CA LYS A 1143 29.15 12.95 -30.73
C LYS A 1143 29.89 12.79 -29.42
N GLU A 1144 29.70 13.74 -28.53
CA GLU A 1144 30.16 13.69 -27.15
C GLU A 1144 28.95 13.99 -26.26
N TYR A 1145 28.84 13.25 -25.16
CA TYR A 1145 27.75 13.36 -24.21
C TYR A 1145 28.29 13.82 -22.87
N GLN A 1146 27.75 14.94 -22.39
CA GLN A 1146 27.99 15.42 -21.04
C GLN A 1146 26.71 15.25 -20.23
N TYR A 1147 26.76 14.38 -19.24
CA TYR A 1147 25.64 14.10 -18.35
C TYR A 1147 25.63 15.12 -17.20
N HIS A 1148 24.88 16.21 -17.39
CA HIS A 1148 24.61 17.19 -16.34
C HIS A 1148 23.45 16.68 -15.50
N PHE A 1149 23.74 16.23 -14.28
CA PHE A 1149 22.70 15.82 -13.33
C PHE A 1149 21.96 17.06 -12.85
N LYS A 1150 20.66 17.12 -13.15
CA LYS A 1150 19.78 18.15 -12.63
C LYS A 1150 19.20 17.63 -11.31
N ASN A 1151 19.52 18.33 -10.23
CA ASN A 1151 19.03 18.10 -8.87
C ASN A 1151 17.50 18.17 -8.78
#